data_AF-A0AAU9J4H0-F1
#
_entry.id   AF-A0AAU9J4H0-F1
#
_cell.length_a   1.000
_cell.length_b   1.000
_cell.length_c   1.000
_cell.angle_alpha   90.00
_cell.angle_beta   90.00
_cell.angle_gamma   90.00
#
_symmetry.space_group_name_H-M   'P 1'
#
loop_
_entity.id
_entity.type
_entity.pdbx_description
1 polymer ?
#
loop_
_entity_poly.entity_id
_entity_poly.type
_entity_poly.pdbx_seq_one_letter_code
_entity_poly.pdbx_strand_id
1 'polypeptide(L)'
;MGWLEDSLVKLKNNRPIFWDWARFIDSIDPIEPHQYYRILQEYLSTRTYLIGDEIFPEDLYLVNKLKQIPTFTKVLCGTKKPEHLCRWFNQVFSTFPDEKHEYYLKHSNVIDNRLIKAIREGDYSKFEMLLDLIDVNAKESESGPRPIHIACETGNFEILVKLLQKGASIETKDDEGLTPIFYAIQNDHKEIVEYLIANGANINHIEDQKRSLLYWTASLGKIEYIDKLLEKNCDPNIQTRLGRTCLSKAAWNGNLDVLKRLLKVPSIDVDIPDSKGRTALHNAIWGPAGGRSGKKMAETEGDSPECAKLLIEAGANIEVEDNAGNTPICIACSTYALDSLKLLIECGADKFHESKDGYSPLHQALARGNIECAEILIQNGVDPNQKSKGGRSGLEVSIQFGQDECVAFLLEFKIDCSQKEVEYCMKYGSQISLGMLIDYYGKWQGMVEYCLLEGNDNCAMWMLENIESLSLEELKTAFKRNEKIIKMALEKWKGTLPKEILELGLEYEFDVSKILAKVKPSLKALHTAIIKGKEEIAIDMIKHYPKLLQKLNPLTGRTALHLAAEHGFCNLAAALISSAPNPCEYINLLDTQGLSAMIIAEIHKFHYFTELLKDLYSQVSNREIITHIKSIEYEETDEEIPIHPYANIEMPTEYFDINIELKDIPSTELIWVDTVEKLERMKEYLQEIKVIGIDLEYFTFAYRKGCISLVQISSGAKDFVVDPLINRKNVGEYLKVLMRDPGKVKVLHGADSDLMWLQNDFLAYAINVFDTARAYRIIKGDADPPSLAILLYVYLNVKADKTFQVADWRIRPLPQPMMEYARTDAHYLPELYQKLIAQMSSKNFEELAKMCNSLCLRNPTSKYYKLNILNCG
;
A
#
# COMPACT_ATOMS: atom_id res chain seq x y z
N MET A 1 -60.38 -38.52 7.66
CA MET A 1 -61.19 -37.70 6.74
C MET A 1 -62.64 -37.56 7.18
N GLY A 2 -63.33 -38.59 7.72
CA GLY A 2 -64.74 -38.44 8.16
C GLY A 2 -65.00 -37.32 9.20
N TRP A 3 -64.06 -37.06 10.11
CA TRP A 3 -64.17 -35.92 11.05
C TRP A 3 -64.09 -34.55 10.35
N LEU A 4 -63.34 -34.45 9.24
CA LEU A 4 -63.16 -33.22 8.46
C LEU A 4 -64.45 -32.88 7.71
N GLU A 5 -65.10 -33.88 7.10
CA GLU A 5 -66.39 -33.71 6.44
C GLU A 5 -67.47 -33.25 7.43
N ASP A 6 -67.51 -33.86 8.61
CA ASP A 6 -68.44 -33.49 9.69
C ASP A 6 -68.18 -32.05 10.20
N SER A 7 -66.90 -31.67 10.29
CA SER A 7 -66.47 -30.31 10.64
C SER A 7 -66.82 -29.28 9.56
N LEU A 8 -66.69 -29.63 8.27
CA LEU A 8 -67.08 -28.77 7.15
C LEU A 8 -68.60 -28.58 7.07
N VAL A 9 -69.39 -29.58 7.43
CA VAL A 9 -70.86 -29.46 7.56
C VAL A 9 -71.23 -28.55 8.73
N LYS A 10 -70.54 -28.65 9.88
CA LYS A 10 -70.73 -27.71 11.00
C LYS A 10 -70.37 -26.27 10.61
N LEU A 11 -69.27 -26.09 9.88
CA LEU A 11 -68.81 -24.79 9.38
C LEU A 11 -69.82 -24.16 8.41
N LYS A 12 -70.37 -24.93 7.45
CA LYS A 12 -71.43 -24.48 6.52
C LYS A 12 -72.70 -23.99 7.21
N ASN A 13 -72.93 -24.41 8.46
CA ASN A 13 -74.07 -24.04 9.28
C ASN A 13 -73.71 -23.00 10.37
N ASN A 14 -72.58 -22.29 10.25
CA ASN A 14 -72.07 -21.30 11.20
C ASN A 14 -71.92 -21.82 12.65
N ARG A 15 -71.59 -23.11 12.83
CA ARG A 15 -71.32 -23.68 14.16
C ARG A 15 -69.82 -23.71 14.45
N PRO A 16 -69.39 -23.40 15.69
CA PRO A 16 -67.98 -23.39 16.05
C PRO A 16 -67.40 -24.82 16.05
N ILE A 17 -66.21 -24.96 15.47
CA ILE A 17 -65.51 -26.23 15.34
C ILE A 17 -64.15 -26.25 16.06
N PHE A 18 -63.91 -25.27 16.94
CA PHE A 18 -62.64 -25.03 17.64
C PHE A 18 -62.04 -26.30 18.25
N TRP A 19 -62.82 -27.04 19.04
CA TRP A 19 -62.31 -28.18 19.80
C TRP A 19 -62.04 -29.42 18.93
N ASP A 20 -62.73 -29.55 17.80
CA ASP A 20 -62.46 -30.59 16.81
C ASP A 20 -61.12 -30.29 16.09
N TRP A 21 -60.84 -28.99 15.86
CA TRP A 21 -59.61 -28.52 15.24
C TRP A 21 -58.40 -28.48 16.18
N ALA A 22 -58.55 -28.02 17.42
CA ALA A 22 -57.47 -28.04 18.41
C ALA A 22 -56.93 -29.46 18.60
N ARG A 23 -57.81 -30.47 18.63
CA ARG A 23 -57.41 -31.89 18.68
C ARG A 23 -56.66 -32.35 17.44
N PHE A 24 -57.06 -31.92 16.24
CA PHE A 24 -56.32 -32.21 15.03
C PHE A 24 -54.93 -31.57 15.05
N ILE A 25 -54.84 -30.30 15.45
CA ILE A 25 -53.59 -29.53 15.53
C ILE A 25 -52.62 -30.17 16.52
N ASP A 26 -53.12 -30.61 17.67
CA ASP A 26 -52.31 -31.34 18.65
C ASP A 26 -51.90 -32.75 18.17
N SER A 27 -52.57 -33.30 17.16
CA SER A 27 -52.24 -34.60 16.56
C SER A 27 -51.25 -34.52 15.38
N ILE A 28 -50.82 -33.32 14.99
CA ILE A 28 -49.84 -33.14 13.90
C ILE A 28 -48.47 -33.62 14.39
N ASP A 29 -47.92 -34.62 13.70
CA ASP A 29 -46.55 -35.07 13.96
C ASP A 29 -45.54 -34.01 13.44
N PRO A 30 -44.69 -33.44 14.33
CA PRO A 30 -43.70 -32.43 13.95
C PRO A 30 -42.56 -32.98 13.07
N ILE A 31 -42.36 -34.30 13.02
CA ILE A 31 -41.29 -34.96 12.23
C ILE A 31 -41.72 -35.12 10.76
N GLU A 32 -42.98 -35.49 10.49
CA GLU A 32 -43.52 -35.65 9.13
C GLU A 32 -44.74 -34.74 8.82
N PRO A 33 -44.60 -33.40 8.93
CA PRO A 33 -45.73 -32.47 8.81
C PRO A 33 -46.33 -32.41 7.40
N HIS A 34 -45.62 -32.96 6.41
CA HIS A 34 -46.00 -32.87 5.02
C HIS A 34 -47.24 -33.70 4.65
N GLN A 35 -47.52 -34.75 5.42
CA GLN A 35 -48.72 -35.58 5.24
C GLN A 35 -50.01 -34.82 5.56
N TYR A 36 -49.92 -33.75 6.35
CA TYR A 36 -51.06 -32.95 6.82
C TYR A 36 -51.32 -31.70 5.95
N TYR A 37 -50.41 -31.37 5.00
CA TYR A 37 -50.54 -30.18 4.16
C TYR A 37 -51.81 -30.18 3.32
N ARG A 38 -52.17 -31.33 2.74
CA ARG A 38 -53.36 -31.44 1.89
C ARG A 38 -54.64 -31.14 2.67
N ILE A 39 -54.72 -31.66 3.90
CA ILE A 39 -55.87 -31.45 4.80
C ILE A 39 -55.97 -29.98 5.22
N LEU A 40 -54.85 -29.35 5.56
CA LEU A 40 -54.81 -27.93 5.94
C LEU A 40 -55.15 -27.02 4.76
N GLN A 41 -54.65 -27.32 3.57
CA GLN A 41 -54.92 -26.55 2.36
C GLN A 41 -56.38 -26.65 1.94
N GLU A 42 -56.96 -27.85 1.98
CA GLU A 42 -58.36 -28.11 1.61
C GLU A 42 -59.34 -27.50 2.62
N TYR A 43 -58.98 -27.47 3.90
CA TYR A 43 -59.75 -26.74 4.91
C TYR A 43 -59.69 -25.23 4.72
N LEU A 44 -58.49 -24.64 4.59
CA LEU A 44 -58.34 -23.18 4.46
C LEU A 44 -58.99 -22.66 3.17
N SER A 45 -58.88 -23.37 2.06
CA SER A 45 -59.57 -23.00 0.82
C SER A 45 -61.09 -23.03 0.98
N THR A 46 -61.62 -24.04 1.66
CA THR A 46 -63.06 -24.18 1.90
C THR A 46 -63.58 -23.15 2.92
N ARG A 47 -62.77 -22.82 3.92
CA ARG A 47 -63.08 -21.82 4.95
C ARG A 47 -63.12 -20.40 4.38
N THR A 48 -62.10 -20.01 3.61
CA THR A 48 -62.09 -18.72 2.89
C THR A 48 -63.27 -18.61 1.92
N TYR A 49 -63.67 -19.72 1.28
CA TYR A 49 -64.83 -19.73 0.38
C TYR A 49 -66.18 -19.62 1.11
N LEU A 50 -66.31 -20.18 2.31
CA LEU A 50 -67.59 -20.22 3.04
C LEU A 50 -67.84 -19.04 3.99
N ILE A 51 -66.78 -18.47 4.59
CA ILE A 51 -66.88 -17.43 5.64
C ILE A 51 -66.21 -16.11 5.22
N GLY A 52 -65.59 -16.07 4.03
CA GLY A 52 -64.86 -14.90 3.55
C GLY A 52 -63.54 -14.67 4.28
N ASP A 53 -63.14 -13.40 4.34
CA ASP A 53 -61.85 -12.90 4.85
C ASP A 53 -61.82 -12.67 6.38
N GLU A 54 -62.85 -13.10 7.10
CA GLU A 54 -62.96 -12.89 8.55
C GLU A 54 -62.03 -13.83 9.35
N ILE A 55 -61.33 -13.26 10.34
CA ILE A 55 -60.40 -13.96 11.22
C ILE A 55 -61.05 -14.20 12.58
N PHE A 56 -60.95 -15.42 13.09
CA PHE A 56 -61.53 -15.83 14.37
C PHE A 56 -60.45 -16.20 15.39
N PRO A 57 -60.70 -16.16 16.71
CA PRO A 57 -59.72 -16.48 17.76
C PRO A 57 -59.02 -17.84 17.60
N GLU A 58 -59.72 -18.80 16.98
CA GLU A 58 -59.23 -20.13 16.65
C GLU A 58 -58.07 -20.12 15.64
N ASP A 59 -58.02 -19.10 14.78
CA ASP A 59 -56.95 -18.91 13.80
C ASP A 59 -55.64 -18.50 14.45
N LEU A 60 -55.70 -17.67 15.51
CA LEU A 60 -54.53 -17.31 16.30
C LEU A 60 -53.97 -18.51 17.05
N TYR A 61 -54.84 -19.36 17.59
CA TYR A 61 -54.42 -20.58 18.27
C TYR A 61 -53.67 -21.53 17.32
N LEU A 62 -54.22 -21.74 16.12
CA LEU A 62 -53.60 -22.54 15.05
C LEU A 62 -52.24 -21.97 14.60
N VAL A 63 -52.15 -20.65 14.39
CA VAL A 63 -50.91 -19.97 13.97
C VAL A 63 -49.80 -20.08 15.03
N ASN A 64 -50.12 -19.90 16.31
CA ASN A 64 -49.15 -20.01 17.40
C ASN A 64 -48.59 -21.42 17.56
N LYS A 65 -49.43 -22.46 17.37
CA LYS A 65 -48.98 -23.86 17.40
C LYS A 65 -48.11 -24.23 16.20
N LEU A 66 -48.52 -23.85 14.99
CA LEU A 66 -47.74 -24.16 13.77
C LEU A 66 -46.36 -23.47 13.75
N LYS A 67 -46.22 -22.29 14.38
CA LYS A 67 -44.93 -21.59 14.57
C LYS A 67 -43.91 -22.37 15.39
N GLN A 68 -44.38 -23.21 16.30
CA GLN A 68 -43.52 -24.01 17.18
C GLN A 68 -42.99 -25.28 16.48
N ILE A 69 -43.46 -25.59 15.27
CA ILE A 69 -43.05 -26.75 14.48
C ILE A 69 -42.01 -26.29 13.43
N PRO A 70 -40.69 -26.56 13.61
CA PRO A 70 -39.62 -25.94 12.82
C PRO A 70 -39.69 -26.21 11.31
N THR A 71 -40.20 -27.37 10.93
CA THR A 71 -40.37 -27.81 9.54
C THR A 71 -41.49 -27.05 8.83
N PHE A 72 -42.54 -26.64 9.55
CA PHE A 72 -43.65 -25.83 9.02
C PHE A 72 -43.20 -24.41 8.71
N THR A 73 -42.39 -23.82 9.59
CA THR A 73 -41.76 -22.51 9.39
C THR A 73 -40.87 -22.49 8.15
N LYS A 74 -40.10 -23.56 7.89
CA LYS A 74 -39.31 -23.71 6.67
C LYS A 74 -40.15 -23.78 5.39
N VAL A 75 -41.29 -24.47 5.42
CA VAL A 75 -42.18 -24.58 4.25
C VAL A 75 -42.91 -23.26 3.94
N LEU A 76 -43.28 -22.49 4.96
CA LEU A 76 -43.84 -21.14 4.79
C LEU A 76 -42.82 -20.16 4.17
N CYS A 77 -41.53 -20.38 4.40
CA CYS A 77 -40.42 -19.59 3.87
C CYS A 77 -39.83 -20.12 2.54
N GLY A 78 -40.30 -21.26 2.02
CA GLY A 78 -39.80 -21.87 0.78
C GLY A 78 -40.35 -21.26 -0.51
N THR A 79 -39.71 -21.54 -1.65
CA THR A 79 -40.05 -20.96 -2.97
C THR A 79 -41.23 -21.61 -3.70
N LYS A 80 -41.67 -22.81 -3.29
CA LYS A 80 -42.90 -23.47 -3.78
C LYS A 80 -43.99 -23.39 -2.71
N LYS A 81 -44.81 -22.34 -2.76
CA LYS A 81 -45.82 -22.03 -1.74
C LYS A 81 -47.21 -22.54 -2.14
N PRO A 82 -47.97 -23.20 -1.24
CA PRO A 82 -49.41 -23.34 -1.39
C PRO A 82 -50.06 -21.97 -1.21
N GLU A 83 -50.52 -21.35 -2.30
CA GLU A 83 -50.92 -19.92 -2.38
C GLU A 83 -51.96 -19.51 -1.32
N HIS A 84 -52.92 -20.39 -1.04
CA HIS A 84 -53.99 -20.13 -0.05
C HIS A 84 -53.48 -20.16 1.40
N LEU A 85 -52.51 -21.03 1.71
CA LEU A 85 -51.95 -21.16 3.06
C LEU A 85 -51.12 -19.92 3.43
N CYS A 86 -50.36 -19.39 2.46
CA CYS A 86 -49.57 -18.17 2.65
C CYS A 86 -50.43 -16.90 2.68
N ARG A 87 -51.49 -16.80 1.85
CA ARG A 87 -52.44 -15.67 1.92
C ARG A 87 -53.11 -15.60 3.28
N TRP A 88 -53.69 -16.70 3.74
CA TRP A 88 -54.36 -16.76 5.04
C TRP A 88 -53.41 -16.45 6.20
N PHE A 89 -52.18 -17.00 6.19
CA PHE A 89 -51.18 -16.70 7.21
C PHE A 89 -50.83 -15.21 7.25
N ASN A 90 -50.53 -14.61 6.09
CA ASN A 90 -50.22 -13.18 5.99
C ASN A 90 -51.39 -12.29 6.42
N GLN A 91 -52.62 -12.70 6.13
CA GLN A 91 -53.83 -11.98 6.50
C GLN A 91 -54.03 -11.97 8.02
N VAL A 92 -53.91 -13.13 8.69
CA VAL A 92 -53.97 -13.23 10.17
C VAL A 92 -52.88 -12.37 10.84
N PHE A 93 -51.68 -12.28 10.25
CA PHE A 93 -50.60 -11.42 10.76
C PHE A 93 -50.83 -9.92 10.53
N SER A 94 -51.45 -9.55 9.41
CA SER A 94 -51.69 -8.15 9.05
C SER A 94 -52.78 -7.48 9.91
N THR A 95 -53.71 -8.26 10.46
CA THR A 95 -54.86 -7.77 11.23
C THR A 95 -54.54 -7.48 12.70
N PHE A 96 -53.43 -8.01 13.24
CA PHE A 96 -52.96 -7.72 14.60
C PHE A 96 -51.53 -7.13 14.55
N PRO A 97 -51.40 -5.83 14.21
CA PRO A 97 -50.11 -5.18 14.10
C PRO A 97 -49.61 -4.79 15.49
N ASP A 98 -48.94 -5.70 16.18
CA ASP A 98 -47.94 -5.27 17.15
C ASP A 98 -46.71 -4.83 16.36
N GLU A 99 -46.60 -3.51 16.14
CA GLU A 99 -45.54 -2.79 15.40
C GLU A 99 -44.10 -3.08 15.85
N LYS A 100 -43.88 -4.02 16.78
CA LYS A 100 -42.55 -4.39 17.25
C LYS A 100 -42.15 -5.83 16.95
N HIS A 101 -43.03 -6.72 16.49
CA HIS A 101 -42.66 -8.14 16.39
C HIS A 101 -41.94 -8.53 15.08
N GLU A 102 -42.19 -7.84 13.95
CA GLU A 102 -41.45 -8.08 12.69
C GLU A 102 -39.99 -7.58 12.77
N TYR A 103 -39.72 -6.61 13.66
CA TYR A 103 -38.36 -6.17 14.00
C TYR A 103 -37.60 -7.27 14.76
N TYR A 104 -38.20 -7.91 15.76
CA TYR A 104 -37.52 -8.92 16.58
C TYR A 104 -37.34 -10.28 15.88
N LEU A 105 -38.21 -10.66 14.95
CA LEU A 105 -38.05 -11.91 14.17
C LEU A 105 -37.07 -11.78 12.99
N LYS A 106 -36.95 -10.61 12.38
CA LYS A 106 -35.89 -10.33 11.38
C LYS A 106 -34.50 -10.14 12.00
N HIS A 107 -34.43 -9.94 13.32
CA HIS A 107 -33.18 -9.70 14.06
C HIS A 107 -33.04 -10.64 15.27
N SER A 108 -33.02 -11.96 15.06
CA SER A 108 -32.68 -12.94 16.11
C SER A 108 -31.26 -12.78 16.72
N ASN A 109 -30.53 -11.75 16.29
CA ASN A 109 -29.22 -11.32 16.78
C ASN A 109 -29.26 -9.95 17.51
N VAL A 110 -30.42 -9.33 17.77
CA VAL A 110 -30.48 -8.14 18.63
C VAL A 110 -30.42 -8.58 20.09
N ILE A 111 -29.24 -8.39 20.65
CA ILE A 111 -28.92 -8.53 22.05
C ILE A 111 -29.84 -7.64 22.93
N ASP A 112 -30.64 -8.27 23.81
CA ASP A 112 -31.54 -7.57 24.74
C ASP A 112 -30.84 -7.23 26.07
N ASN A 113 -30.32 -6.01 26.15
CA ASN A 113 -29.53 -5.53 27.29
C ASN A 113 -30.31 -4.87 28.42
N ARG A 114 -31.65 -4.88 28.36
CA ARG A 114 -32.45 -4.13 29.35
C ARG A 114 -32.21 -4.63 30.78
N LEU A 115 -32.00 -5.94 30.95
CA LEU A 115 -31.66 -6.55 32.23
C LEU A 115 -30.28 -6.08 32.73
N ILE A 116 -29.25 -6.13 31.88
CA ILE A 116 -27.89 -5.64 32.20
C ILE A 116 -27.89 -4.16 32.55
N LYS A 117 -28.61 -3.34 31.76
CA LYS A 117 -28.73 -1.90 31.98
C LYS A 117 -29.36 -1.60 33.34
N ALA A 118 -30.42 -2.33 33.73
CA ALA A 118 -31.03 -2.19 35.05
C ALA A 118 -30.05 -2.51 36.19
N ILE A 119 -29.20 -3.54 36.03
CA ILE A 119 -28.18 -3.91 37.02
C ILE A 119 -27.13 -2.79 37.15
N ARG A 120 -26.61 -2.24 36.02
CA ARG A 120 -25.64 -1.13 36.04
C ARG A 120 -26.21 0.15 36.63
N GLU A 121 -27.49 0.43 36.37
CA GLU A 121 -28.21 1.60 36.91
C GLU A 121 -28.56 1.42 38.41
N GLY A 122 -28.42 0.21 38.97
CA GLY A 122 -28.86 -0.11 40.32
C GLY A 122 -30.38 -0.10 40.50
N ASP A 123 -31.16 -0.14 39.40
CA ASP A 123 -32.62 -0.10 39.43
C ASP A 123 -33.19 -1.49 39.68
N TYR A 124 -33.25 -1.85 40.96
CA TYR A 124 -33.71 -3.16 41.41
C TYR A 124 -35.17 -3.46 41.01
N SER A 125 -36.05 -2.46 41.07
CA SER A 125 -37.48 -2.63 40.70
C SER A 125 -37.64 -2.99 39.22
N LYS A 126 -36.85 -2.34 38.36
CA LYS A 126 -36.80 -2.63 36.93
C LYS A 126 -36.10 -3.95 36.63
N PHE A 127 -35.04 -4.29 37.37
CA PHE A 127 -34.41 -5.62 37.30
C PHE A 127 -35.43 -6.73 37.62
N GLU A 128 -36.18 -6.60 38.71
CA GLU A 128 -37.17 -7.58 39.16
C GLU A 128 -38.29 -7.77 38.13
N MET A 129 -38.79 -6.67 37.57
CA MET A 129 -39.81 -6.70 36.52
C MET A 129 -39.33 -7.44 35.26
N LEU A 130 -38.06 -7.26 34.89
CA LEU A 130 -37.46 -7.83 33.69
C LEU A 130 -36.99 -9.28 33.86
N LEU A 131 -36.83 -9.75 35.10
CA LEU A 131 -36.25 -11.04 35.44
C LEU A 131 -37.03 -12.24 34.88
N ASP A 132 -38.36 -12.12 34.77
CA ASP A 132 -39.24 -13.15 34.19
C ASP A 132 -39.52 -12.97 32.70
N LEU A 133 -39.08 -11.84 32.12
CA LEU A 133 -39.38 -11.44 30.74
C LEU A 133 -38.18 -11.55 29.80
N ILE A 134 -36.96 -11.65 30.34
CA ILE A 134 -35.70 -11.65 29.60
C ILE A 134 -34.87 -12.87 30.02
N ASP A 135 -34.14 -13.49 29.08
CA ASP A 135 -33.18 -14.54 29.39
C ASP A 135 -32.07 -14.01 30.30
N VAL A 136 -31.96 -14.58 31.51
CA VAL A 136 -30.93 -14.24 32.51
C VAL A 136 -29.51 -14.54 32.04
N ASN A 137 -29.36 -15.31 30.96
CA ASN A 137 -28.10 -15.60 30.31
C ASN A 137 -27.82 -14.71 29.10
N ALA A 138 -28.67 -13.74 28.74
CA ALA A 138 -28.43 -12.85 27.61
C ALA A 138 -27.07 -12.14 27.73
N LYS A 139 -26.28 -12.06 26.65
CA LYS A 139 -25.01 -11.31 26.63
C LYS A 139 -25.29 -9.81 26.48
N GLU A 140 -24.33 -8.95 26.86
CA GLU A 140 -24.40 -7.49 26.63
C GLU A 140 -24.15 -7.09 25.16
N SER A 141 -23.41 -7.90 24.43
CA SER A 141 -23.16 -7.70 23.00
C SER A 141 -22.84 -9.05 22.38
N GLU A 142 -22.52 -9.09 21.08
CA GLU A 142 -22.04 -10.33 20.45
C GLU A 142 -20.81 -10.88 21.19
N SER A 143 -20.07 -9.99 21.88
CA SER A 143 -18.87 -10.28 22.65
C SER A 143 -18.81 -9.76 24.09
N GLY A 144 -19.96 -9.64 24.76
CA GLY A 144 -20.07 -8.93 26.04
C GLY A 144 -20.31 -9.79 27.29
N PRO A 145 -20.10 -9.21 28.49
CA PRO A 145 -20.43 -9.84 29.76
C PRO A 145 -21.93 -10.14 29.87
N ARG A 146 -22.29 -11.07 30.74
CA ARG A 146 -23.69 -11.46 31.04
C ARG A 146 -24.17 -10.82 32.34
N PRO A 147 -25.50 -10.77 32.62
CA PRO A 147 -26.06 -10.19 33.85
C PRO A 147 -25.31 -10.60 35.13
N ILE A 148 -24.91 -11.86 35.24
CA ILE A 148 -24.18 -12.38 36.42
C ILE A 148 -22.76 -11.80 36.57
N HIS A 149 -22.06 -11.53 35.46
CA HIS A 149 -20.76 -10.86 35.50
C HIS A 149 -20.92 -9.42 35.98
N ILE A 150 -21.93 -8.71 35.46
CA ILE A 150 -22.23 -7.33 35.84
C ILE A 150 -22.65 -7.24 37.31
N ALA A 151 -23.43 -8.19 37.82
CA ALA A 151 -23.78 -8.24 39.24
C ALA A 151 -22.54 -8.40 40.14
N CYS A 152 -21.57 -9.21 39.69
CA CYS A 152 -20.28 -9.37 40.37
C CYS A 152 -19.36 -8.15 40.20
N GLU A 153 -19.47 -7.41 39.10
CA GLU A 153 -18.74 -6.17 38.85
C GLU A 153 -19.24 -5.03 39.74
N THR A 154 -20.57 -4.87 39.84
CA THR A 154 -21.23 -3.79 40.60
C THR A 154 -21.31 -4.06 42.09
N GLY A 155 -21.06 -5.29 42.53
CA GLY A 155 -21.11 -5.66 43.96
C GLY A 155 -22.51 -5.92 44.49
N ASN A 156 -23.51 -6.11 43.62
CA ASN A 156 -24.89 -6.29 44.05
C ASN A 156 -25.18 -7.77 44.40
N PHE A 157 -24.96 -8.11 45.67
CA PHE A 157 -25.16 -9.46 46.21
C PHE A 157 -26.58 -10.00 46.00
N GLU A 158 -27.60 -9.16 46.21
CA GLU A 158 -29.01 -9.57 46.10
C GLU A 158 -29.39 -9.93 44.66
N ILE A 159 -28.93 -9.13 43.69
CA ILE A 159 -29.10 -9.40 42.26
C ILE A 159 -28.39 -10.69 41.87
N LEU A 160 -27.15 -10.91 42.34
CA LEU A 160 -26.39 -12.14 42.08
C LEU A 160 -27.17 -13.39 42.54
N VAL A 161 -27.68 -13.37 43.78
CA VAL A 161 -28.44 -14.50 44.35
C VAL A 161 -29.69 -14.78 43.51
N LYS A 162 -30.43 -13.75 43.10
CA LYS A 162 -31.62 -13.91 42.26
C LYS A 162 -31.31 -14.44 40.87
N LEU A 163 -30.24 -13.97 40.23
CA LEU A 163 -29.81 -14.48 38.93
C LEU A 163 -29.47 -15.98 39.01
N LEU A 164 -28.75 -16.41 40.04
CA LEU A 164 -28.43 -17.83 40.28
C LEU A 164 -29.70 -18.67 40.52
N GLN A 165 -30.65 -18.17 41.32
CA GLN A 165 -31.94 -18.84 41.54
C GLN A 165 -32.76 -19.01 40.26
N LYS A 166 -32.64 -18.07 39.32
CA LYS A 166 -33.32 -18.11 38.01
C LYS A 166 -32.53 -18.89 36.94
N GLY A 167 -31.46 -19.58 37.33
CA GLY A 167 -30.72 -20.49 36.46
C GLY A 167 -29.55 -19.88 35.71
N ALA A 168 -29.06 -18.69 36.10
CA ALA A 168 -27.76 -18.23 35.64
C ALA A 168 -26.66 -19.17 36.17
N SER A 169 -25.68 -19.52 35.32
CA SER A 169 -24.59 -20.41 35.74
C SER A 169 -23.46 -19.65 36.42
N ILE A 170 -23.01 -20.15 37.58
CA ILE A 170 -21.87 -19.62 38.34
C ILE A 170 -20.54 -19.72 37.56
N GLU A 171 -20.48 -20.64 36.59
CA GLU A 171 -19.31 -20.90 35.73
C GLU A 171 -19.48 -20.33 34.32
N THR A 172 -20.44 -19.42 34.12
CA THR A 172 -20.62 -18.82 32.81
C THR A 172 -19.38 -18.03 32.42
N LYS A 173 -18.93 -18.19 31.18
CA LYS A 173 -17.77 -17.48 30.66
C LYS A 173 -18.20 -16.32 29.78
N ASP A 174 -17.48 -15.21 29.89
CA ASP A 174 -17.46 -14.18 28.85
C ASP A 174 -16.55 -14.62 27.68
N ASP A 175 -16.29 -13.69 26.77
CA ASP A 175 -15.51 -13.93 25.56
C ASP A 175 -14.00 -13.96 25.77
N GLU A 176 -13.51 -13.53 26.94
CA GLU A 176 -12.11 -13.71 27.37
C GLU A 176 -11.95 -15.00 28.20
N GLY A 177 -13.05 -15.75 28.37
CA GLY A 177 -13.09 -16.93 29.20
C GLY A 177 -13.14 -16.61 30.69
N LEU A 178 -13.41 -15.37 31.11
CA LEU A 178 -13.53 -14.99 32.51
C LEU A 178 -14.87 -15.44 33.08
N THR A 179 -14.86 -15.93 34.32
CA THR A 179 -16.07 -16.30 35.07
C THR A 179 -16.44 -15.18 36.07
N PRO A 180 -17.66 -15.17 36.65
CA PRO A 180 -18.12 -14.08 37.52
C PRO A 180 -17.20 -13.80 38.73
N ILE A 181 -16.49 -14.81 39.23
CA ILE A 181 -15.54 -14.64 40.34
C ILE A 181 -14.36 -13.72 40.00
N PHE A 182 -13.93 -13.66 38.73
CA PHE A 182 -12.87 -12.73 38.29
C PHE A 182 -13.31 -11.28 38.48
N TYR A 183 -14.54 -10.95 38.08
CA TYR A 183 -15.13 -9.62 38.25
C TYR A 183 -15.28 -9.23 39.71
N ALA A 184 -15.69 -10.17 40.56
CA ALA A 184 -15.82 -9.94 42.00
C ALA A 184 -14.46 -9.66 42.67
N ILE A 185 -13.41 -10.41 42.31
CA ILE A 185 -12.05 -10.18 42.82
C ILE A 185 -11.48 -8.85 42.31
N GLN A 186 -11.66 -8.53 41.01
CA GLN A 186 -11.18 -7.30 40.41
C GLN A 186 -11.75 -6.05 41.11
N ASN A 187 -13.04 -6.09 41.46
CA ASN A 187 -13.74 -4.98 42.09
C ASN A 187 -13.81 -5.08 43.63
N ASP A 188 -13.12 -6.06 44.22
CA ASP A 188 -12.97 -6.22 45.68
C ASP A 188 -14.26 -6.52 46.46
N HIS A 189 -15.21 -7.21 45.84
CA HIS A 189 -16.50 -7.55 46.45
C HIS A 189 -16.40 -8.82 47.29
N LYS A 190 -15.79 -8.71 48.47
CA LYS A 190 -15.48 -9.83 49.37
C LYS A 190 -16.66 -10.76 49.66
N GLU A 191 -17.83 -10.21 49.98
CA GLU A 191 -19.05 -10.99 50.29
C GLU A 191 -19.47 -11.85 49.09
N ILE A 192 -19.37 -11.31 47.88
CA ILE A 192 -19.65 -12.04 46.64
C ILE A 192 -18.60 -13.12 46.40
N VAL A 193 -17.31 -12.82 46.57
CA VAL A 193 -16.23 -13.80 46.39
C VAL A 193 -16.41 -14.99 47.32
N GLU A 194 -16.68 -14.74 48.61
CA GLU A 194 -16.91 -15.79 49.60
C GLU A 194 -18.14 -16.65 49.26
N TYR A 195 -19.23 -16.00 48.84
CA TYR A 195 -20.44 -16.70 48.43
C TYR A 195 -20.24 -17.54 47.17
N LEU A 196 -19.53 -17.02 46.15
CA LEU A 196 -19.25 -17.77 44.93
C LEU A 196 -18.39 -19.01 45.24
N ILE A 197 -17.35 -18.87 46.06
CA ILE A 197 -16.50 -20.00 46.49
C ILE A 197 -17.33 -21.03 47.28
N ALA A 198 -18.17 -20.57 48.22
CA ALA A 198 -19.02 -21.46 49.02
C ALA A 198 -20.04 -22.23 48.17
N ASN A 199 -20.50 -21.64 47.06
CA ASN A 199 -21.43 -22.25 46.11
C ASN A 199 -20.73 -23.00 44.96
N GLY A 200 -19.44 -23.32 45.13
CA GLY A 200 -18.71 -24.22 44.23
C GLY A 200 -18.12 -23.57 42.99
N ALA A 201 -17.90 -22.25 43.00
CA ALA A 201 -17.15 -21.61 41.92
C ALA A 201 -15.76 -22.24 41.74
N ASN A 202 -15.36 -22.50 40.50
CA ASN A 202 -14.10 -23.15 40.19
C ASN A 202 -12.93 -22.17 40.35
N ILE A 203 -12.31 -22.18 41.54
CA ILE A 203 -11.14 -21.37 41.86
C ILE A 203 -9.89 -21.74 41.04
N ASN A 204 -9.87 -22.91 40.41
CA ASN A 204 -8.79 -23.39 39.53
C ASN A 204 -9.08 -23.11 38.05
N HIS A 205 -10.12 -22.31 37.75
CA HIS A 205 -10.42 -21.93 36.37
C HIS A 205 -9.26 -21.12 35.76
N ILE A 206 -9.02 -21.39 34.47
CA ILE A 206 -7.97 -20.79 33.66
C ILE A 206 -8.65 -20.13 32.46
N GLU A 207 -8.49 -18.82 32.33
CA GLU A 207 -9.06 -18.05 31.22
C GLU A 207 -8.28 -18.24 29.90
N ASP A 208 -8.75 -17.61 28.82
CA ASP A 208 -8.30 -17.95 27.47
C ASP A 208 -6.82 -17.58 27.20
N GLN A 209 -6.24 -16.62 27.94
CA GLN A 209 -4.79 -16.33 27.97
C GLN A 209 -3.98 -17.23 28.90
N LYS A 210 -4.60 -18.30 29.39
CA LYS A 210 -4.04 -19.28 30.32
C LYS A 210 -3.67 -18.71 31.70
N ARG A 211 -4.25 -17.60 32.12
CA ARG A 211 -4.07 -17.04 33.46
C ARG A 211 -5.02 -17.75 34.43
N SER A 212 -4.47 -18.26 35.53
CA SER A 212 -5.28 -18.75 36.64
C SER A 212 -5.93 -17.59 37.40
N LEU A 213 -6.96 -17.90 38.19
CA LEU A 213 -7.55 -16.93 39.12
C LEU A 213 -6.51 -16.36 40.09
N LEU A 214 -5.56 -17.18 40.56
CA LEU A 214 -4.46 -16.76 41.42
C LEU A 214 -3.50 -15.79 40.71
N TYR A 215 -3.21 -16.00 39.42
CA TYR A 215 -2.43 -15.06 38.61
C TYR A 215 -3.09 -13.67 38.55
N TRP A 216 -4.40 -13.63 38.29
CA TRP A 216 -5.16 -12.38 38.25
C TRP A 216 -5.15 -11.68 39.61
N THR A 217 -5.42 -12.43 40.67
CA THR A 217 -5.44 -11.94 42.05
C THR A 217 -4.09 -11.33 42.45
N ALA A 218 -2.99 -12.00 42.12
CA ALA A 218 -1.62 -11.50 42.33
C ALA A 218 -1.32 -10.25 41.49
N SER A 219 -1.72 -10.25 40.22
CA SER A 219 -1.55 -9.08 39.33
C SER A 219 -2.28 -7.84 39.83
N LEU A 220 -3.41 -8.01 40.50
CA LEU A 220 -4.25 -6.95 41.05
C LEU A 220 -3.83 -6.52 42.47
N GLY A 221 -2.88 -7.22 43.11
CA GLY A 221 -2.45 -6.90 44.46
C GLY A 221 -3.41 -7.31 45.57
N LYS A 222 -4.39 -8.18 45.30
CA LYS A 222 -5.47 -8.52 46.24
C LYS A 222 -5.06 -9.61 47.24
N ILE A 223 -4.18 -9.24 48.18
CA ILE A 223 -3.53 -10.17 49.12
C ILE A 223 -4.52 -11.04 49.90
N GLU A 224 -5.64 -10.48 50.36
CA GLU A 224 -6.63 -11.25 51.15
C GLU A 224 -7.18 -12.46 50.38
N TYR A 225 -7.42 -12.31 49.07
CA TYR A 225 -7.91 -13.42 48.25
C TYR A 225 -6.79 -14.40 47.89
N ILE A 226 -5.53 -13.96 47.82
CA ILE A 226 -4.37 -14.85 47.60
C ILE A 226 -4.30 -15.89 48.71
N ASP A 227 -4.42 -15.47 49.97
CA ASP A 227 -4.38 -16.37 51.11
C ASP A 227 -5.50 -17.42 51.06
N LYS A 228 -6.74 -16.99 50.77
CA LYS A 228 -7.89 -17.90 50.63
C LYS A 228 -7.71 -18.90 49.47
N LEU A 229 -7.16 -18.46 48.34
CA LEU A 229 -6.91 -19.33 47.19
C LEU A 229 -5.79 -20.35 47.48
N LEU A 230 -4.71 -19.92 48.15
CA LEU A 230 -3.61 -20.80 48.55
C LEU A 230 -4.03 -21.82 49.61
N GLU A 231 -4.88 -21.46 50.57
CA GLU A 231 -5.47 -22.40 51.55
C GLU A 231 -6.27 -23.53 50.90
N LYS A 232 -6.79 -23.29 49.69
CA LYS A 232 -7.50 -24.29 48.88
C LYS A 232 -6.58 -25.04 47.90
N ASN A 233 -5.27 -24.97 48.10
CA ASN A 233 -4.23 -25.62 47.28
C ASN A 233 -4.24 -25.21 45.80
N CYS A 234 -4.54 -23.95 45.48
CA CYS A 234 -4.32 -23.43 44.12
C CYS A 234 -2.81 -23.45 43.79
N ASP A 235 -2.46 -23.93 42.60
CA ASP A 235 -1.07 -23.99 42.15
C ASP A 235 -0.56 -22.59 41.73
N PRO A 236 0.44 -22.02 42.42
CA PRO A 236 1.01 -20.71 42.07
C PRO A 236 1.94 -20.74 40.85
N ASN A 237 2.34 -21.94 40.39
CA ASN A 237 3.31 -22.11 39.30
C ASN A 237 2.66 -22.19 37.92
N ILE A 238 1.33 -22.06 37.82
CA ILE A 238 0.62 -22.09 36.54
C ILE A 238 1.14 -20.98 35.62
N GLN A 239 1.58 -21.39 34.44
CA GLN A 239 2.08 -20.50 33.40
C GLN A 239 0.96 -20.05 32.45
N THR A 240 0.96 -18.75 32.16
CA THR A 240 0.13 -18.16 31.10
C THR A 240 0.58 -18.61 29.71
N ARG A 241 -0.15 -18.20 28.66
CA ARG A 241 0.24 -18.42 27.26
C ARG A 241 1.59 -17.78 26.93
N LEU A 242 2.01 -16.78 27.71
CA LEU A 242 3.32 -16.16 27.60
C LEU A 242 4.36 -16.76 28.56
N GLY A 243 4.10 -17.91 29.18
CA GLY A 243 5.01 -18.57 30.13
C GLY A 243 5.09 -17.89 31.51
N ARG A 244 4.38 -16.79 31.74
CA ARG A 244 4.45 -16.02 33.01
C ARG A 244 3.70 -16.71 34.14
N THR A 245 4.25 -16.67 35.34
CA THR A 245 3.62 -17.10 36.60
C THR A 245 3.07 -15.91 37.41
N CYS A 246 2.26 -16.18 38.45
CA CYS A 246 1.78 -15.12 39.35
C CYS A 246 2.94 -14.42 40.08
N LEU A 247 4.00 -15.17 40.42
CA LEU A 247 5.22 -14.64 41.02
C LEU A 247 5.95 -13.68 40.07
N SER A 248 6.17 -14.09 38.81
CA SER A 248 6.83 -13.22 37.81
C SER A 248 6.05 -11.93 37.54
N LYS A 249 4.72 -11.99 37.62
CA LYS A 249 3.85 -10.81 37.46
C LYS A 249 3.87 -9.91 38.68
N ALA A 250 3.90 -10.46 39.89
CA ALA A 250 4.07 -9.69 41.13
C ALA A 250 5.44 -8.97 41.13
N ALA A 251 6.50 -9.66 40.72
CA ALA A 251 7.83 -9.11 40.55
C ALA A 251 7.86 -7.96 39.52
N TRP A 252 7.28 -8.16 38.33
CA TRP A 252 7.15 -7.11 37.32
C TRP A 252 6.42 -5.86 37.81
N ASN A 253 5.38 -6.04 38.63
CA ASN A 253 4.59 -4.94 39.18
C ASN A 253 5.26 -4.27 40.39
N GLY A 254 6.38 -4.80 40.89
CA GLY A 254 7.03 -4.30 42.11
C GLY A 254 6.19 -4.51 43.38
N ASN A 255 5.23 -5.45 43.37
CA ASN A 255 4.35 -5.66 44.52
C ASN A 255 5.03 -6.55 45.58
N LEU A 256 5.78 -5.89 46.46
CA LEU A 256 6.58 -6.54 47.49
C LEU A 256 5.75 -7.43 48.43
N ASP A 257 4.55 -6.99 48.82
CA ASP A 257 3.74 -7.73 49.78
C ASP A 257 3.13 -8.99 49.17
N VAL A 258 2.65 -8.92 47.92
CA VAL A 258 2.21 -10.12 47.18
C VAL A 258 3.37 -11.09 47.00
N LEU A 259 4.55 -10.59 46.63
CA LEU A 259 5.74 -11.40 46.45
C LEU A 259 6.11 -12.14 47.75
N LYS A 260 6.15 -11.44 48.88
CA LYS A 260 6.38 -12.03 50.22
C LYS A 260 5.39 -13.15 50.55
N ARG A 261 4.12 -13.00 50.17
CA ARG A 261 3.09 -14.03 50.43
C ARG A 261 3.30 -15.26 49.54
N LEU A 262 3.53 -15.06 48.24
CA LEU A 262 3.77 -16.15 47.30
C LEU A 262 5.04 -16.94 47.64
N LEU A 263 6.12 -16.25 48.04
CA LEU A 263 7.39 -16.88 48.41
C LEU A 263 7.31 -17.73 49.70
N LYS A 264 6.27 -17.57 50.52
CA LYS A 264 6.03 -18.44 51.69
C LYS A 264 5.42 -19.79 51.31
N VAL A 265 4.94 -19.96 50.09
CA VAL A 265 4.33 -21.22 49.63
C VAL A 265 5.45 -22.24 49.40
N PRO A 266 5.50 -23.37 50.12
CA PRO A 266 6.63 -24.30 50.02
C PRO A 266 6.87 -24.89 48.62
N SER A 267 5.84 -24.93 47.78
CA SER A 267 5.92 -25.46 46.41
C SER A 267 6.21 -24.40 45.36
N ILE A 268 6.45 -23.13 45.73
CA ILE A 268 6.72 -22.06 44.76
C ILE A 268 8.05 -22.31 44.05
N ASP A 269 8.05 -22.21 42.73
CA ASP A 269 9.27 -22.23 41.92
C ASP A 269 9.57 -20.80 41.43
N VAL A 270 10.70 -20.27 41.89
CA VAL A 270 11.12 -18.89 41.66
C VAL A 270 11.75 -18.67 40.28
N ASP A 271 12.20 -19.75 39.62
CA ASP A 271 13.01 -19.71 38.41
C ASP A 271 12.25 -20.15 37.15
N ILE A 272 10.92 -20.31 37.23
CA ILE A 272 10.09 -20.61 36.05
C ILE A 272 10.24 -19.48 35.00
N PRO A 273 10.76 -19.79 33.79
CA PRO A 273 10.96 -18.78 32.77
C PRO A 273 9.67 -18.50 31.98
N ASP A 274 9.49 -17.25 31.56
CA ASP A 274 8.47 -16.87 30.60
C ASP A 274 8.83 -17.30 29.16
N SER A 275 7.98 -17.00 28.18
CA SER A 275 8.20 -17.35 26.77
C SER A 275 9.41 -16.62 26.13
N LYS A 276 10.00 -15.67 26.86
CA LYS A 276 11.26 -14.99 26.51
C LYS A 276 12.43 -15.48 27.36
N GLY A 277 12.28 -16.53 28.16
CA GLY A 277 13.33 -17.04 29.05
C GLY A 277 13.47 -16.26 30.35
N ARG A 278 12.60 -15.27 30.64
CA ARG A 278 12.77 -14.38 31.78
C ARG A 278 12.12 -14.95 33.04
N THR A 279 12.87 -15.05 34.12
CA THR A 279 12.40 -15.46 35.46
C THR A 279 11.74 -14.31 36.23
N ALA A 280 11.23 -14.58 37.44
CA ALA A 280 10.73 -13.52 38.31
C ALA A 280 11.80 -12.47 38.63
N LEU A 281 13.07 -12.87 38.78
CA LEU A 281 14.19 -11.96 39.05
C LEU A 281 14.42 -10.97 37.89
N HIS A 282 14.45 -11.47 36.65
CA HIS A 282 14.51 -10.60 35.46
C HIS A 282 13.39 -9.56 35.45
N ASN A 283 12.17 -9.98 35.79
CA ASN A 283 11.00 -9.12 35.78
C ASN A 283 11.04 -8.07 36.92
N ALA A 284 11.58 -8.40 38.10
CA ALA A 284 11.79 -7.44 39.19
C ALA A 284 12.77 -6.31 38.81
N ILE A 285 13.85 -6.68 38.10
CA ILE A 285 14.89 -5.74 37.67
C ILE A 285 14.42 -4.89 36.49
N TRP A 286 13.67 -5.48 35.56
CA TRP A 286 13.12 -4.74 34.42
C TRP A 286 12.04 -3.75 34.87
N GLY A 287 11.21 -4.14 35.84
CA GLY A 287 10.15 -3.32 36.43
C GLY A 287 9.03 -2.92 35.47
N PRO A 288 8.02 -2.17 35.97
CA PRO A 288 6.88 -1.73 35.16
C PRO A 288 7.21 -0.58 34.19
N ALA A 289 8.34 0.12 34.40
CA ALA A 289 8.78 1.26 33.59
C ALA A 289 9.42 0.86 32.24
N GLY A 290 9.97 -0.36 32.12
CA GLY A 290 10.65 -0.80 30.89
C GLY A 290 9.72 -1.33 29.77
N GLY A 291 8.41 -1.06 29.83
CA GLY A 291 7.43 -1.46 28.82
C GLY A 291 7.40 -0.56 27.58
N ARG A 292 7.08 -1.11 26.40
CA ARG A 292 6.82 -0.33 25.17
C ARG A 292 5.78 0.75 25.47
N SER A 293 6.16 2.02 25.27
CA SER A 293 5.32 3.22 25.32
C SER A 293 4.63 3.51 26.68
N GLY A 294 5.38 4.07 27.62
CA GLY A 294 4.95 5.26 28.39
C GLY A 294 3.67 5.20 29.24
N LYS A 295 3.08 4.05 29.55
CA LYS A 295 1.99 3.95 30.53
C LYS A 295 2.52 3.47 31.89
N LYS A 296 2.76 4.45 32.77
CA LYS A 296 3.00 4.29 34.22
C LYS A 296 1.90 3.41 34.83
N MET A 297 2.26 2.30 35.47
CA MET A 297 1.34 1.48 36.29
C MET A 297 1.66 1.54 37.79
N ALA A 298 2.79 2.13 38.19
CA ALA A 298 3.17 2.34 39.58
C ALA A 298 3.76 3.75 39.77
N GLU A 299 3.67 4.29 41.00
CA GLU A 299 4.15 5.63 41.36
C GLU A 299 5.69 5.72 41.45
N THR A 300 6.39 4.58 41.58
CA THR A 300 7.85 4.53 41.73
C THR A 300 8.57 4.57 40.38
N GLU A 301 9.55 5.46 40.28
CA GLU A 301 10.50 5.53 39.18
C GLU A 301 11.55 4.43 39.38
N GLY A 302 11.57 3.41 38.51
CA GLY A 302 12.65 2.43 38.49
C GLY A 302 12.23 0.96 38.61
N ASP A 303 13.28 0.13 38.67
CA ASP A 303 13.30 -1.29 39.03
C ASP A 303 12.73 -1.52 40.44
N SER A 304 12.65 -2.78 40.87
CA SER A 304 12.22 -3.14 42.23
C SER A 304 13.32 -3.88 42.96
N PRO A 305 14.37 -3.18 43.45
CA PRO A 305 15.52 -3.80 44.10
C PRO A 305 15.11 -4.60 45.35
N GLU A 306 14.07 -4.20 46.08
CA GLU A 306 13.54 -4.97 47.22
C GLU A 306 12.91 -6.29 46.78
N CYS A 307 12.22 -6.30 45.63
CA CYS A 307 11.66 -7.54 45.07
C CYS A 307 12.78 -8.46 44.55
N ALA A 308 13.78 -7.89 43.88
CA ALA A 308 14.96 -8.63 43.44
C ALA A 308 15.69 -9.26 44.64
N LYS A 309 15.88 -8.49 45.72
CA LYS A 309 16.49 -8.97 46.96
C LYS A 309 15.72 -10.13 47.57
N LEU A 310 14.39 -10.02 47.70
CA LEU A 310 13.58 -11.13 48.23
C LEU A 310 13.65 -12.39 47.38
N LEU A 311 13.69 -12.24 46.05
CA LEU A 311 13.82 -13.38 45.13
C LEU A 311 15.18 -14.06 45.31
N ILE A 312 16.27 -13.29 45.41
CA ILE A 312 17.61 -13.81 45.68
C ILE A 312 17.67 -14.51 47.04
N GLU A 313 17.09 -13.90 48.10
CA GLU A 313 16.99 -14.52 49.44
C GLU A 313 16.15 -15.80 49.44
N ALA A 314 15.16 -15.90 48.56
CA ALA A 314 14.35 -17.10 48.35
C ALA A 314 15.03 -18.16 47.44
N GLY A 315 16.26 -17.91 47.00
CA GLY A 315 17.07 -18.86 46.21
C GLY A 315 16.93 -18.74 44.70
N ALA A 316 16.43 -17.61 44.16
CA ALA A 316 16.41 -17.38 42.72
C ALA A 316 17.83 -17.37 42.14
N ASN A 317 18.02 -18.08 41.03
CA ASN A 317 19.31 -18.14 40.37
C ASN A 317 19.63 -16.82 39.64
N ILE A 318 20.70 -16.14 40.08
CA ILE A 318 21.14 -14.85 39.55
C ILE A 318 21.78 -14.93 38.15
N GLU A 319 22.08 -16.14 37.66
CA GLU A 319 22.75 -16.38 36.37
C GLU A 319 21.83 -17.03 35.32
N VAL A 320 20.51 -17.02 35.52
CA VAL A 320 19.59 -17.53 34.49
C VAL A 320 19.66 -16.63 33.26
N GLU A 321 19.82 -17.22 32.09
CA GLU A 321 19.79 -16.51 30.82
C GLU A 321 18.38 -16.46 30.22
N ASP A 322 17.98 -15.28 29.74
CA ASP A 322 16.82 -15.15 28.87
C ASP A 322 17.09 -15.71 27.45
N ASN A 323 16.10 -15.66 26.58
CA ASN A 323 16.23 -16.20 25.22
C ASN A 323 17.28 -15.45 24.36
N ALA A 324 17.68 -14.23 24.73
CA ALA A 324 18.77 -13.48 24.11
C ALA A 324 20.12 -13.70 24.82
N GLY A 325 20.15 -14.56 25.84
CA GLY A 325 21.35 -14.84 26.64
C GLY A 325 21.64 -13.75 27.68
N ASN A 326 20.69 -12.87 27.99
CA ASN A 326 20.92 -11.85 29.01
C ASN A 326 20.64 -12.44 30.39
N THR A 327 21.58 -12.24 31.32
CA THR A 327 21.37 -12.50 32.75
C THR A 327 20.70 -11.28 33.41
N PRO A 328 20.19 -11.42 34.65
CA PRO A 328 19.71 -10.32 35.48
C PRO A 328 20.60 -9.06 35.48
N ILE A 329 21.93 -9.21 35.54
CA ILE A 329 22.86 -8.07 35.51
C ILE A 329 22.90 -7.38 34.13
N CYS A 330 22.80 -8.13 33.03
CA CYS A 330 22.65 -7.54 31.69
C CYS A 330 21.36 -6.72 31.57
N ILE A 331 20.25 -7.23 32.13
CA ILE A 331 18.99 -6.49 32.15
C ILE A 331 19.16 -5.19 32.93
N ALA A 332 19.77 -5.24 34.13
CA ALA A 332 19.97 -4.06 34.96
C ALA A 332 20.73 -2.95 34.24
N CYS A 333 21.81 -3.30 33.54
CA CYS A 333 22.60 -2.38 32.73
C CYS A 333 21.83 -1.81 31.54
N SER A 334 20.92 -2.58 30.94
CA SER A 334 20.11 -2.14 29.79
C SER A 334 18.91 -1.25 30.17
N THR A 335 18.40 -1.39 31.40
CA THR A 335 17.19 -0.68 31.88
C THR A 335 17.48 0.42 32.89
N TYR A 336 18.76 0.73 33.16
CA TYR A 336 19.18 1.71 34.15
C TYR A 336 18.72 1.37 35.59
N ALA A 337 18.71 0.08 35.93
CA ALA A 337 18.32 -0.42 37.25
C ALA A 337 19.52 -0.36 38.21
N LEU A 338 19.88 0.85 38.68
CA LEU A 338 21.12 1.08 39.42
C LEU A 338 21.20 0.31 40.74
N ASP A 339 20.11 0.28 41.50
CA ASP A 339 20.12 -0.35 42.82
C ASP A 339 20.07 -1.87 42.70
N SER A 340 19.34 -2.41 41.72
CA SER A 340 19.45 -3.84 41.38
C SER A 340 20.84 -4.21 40.84
N LEU A 341 21.49 -3.34 40.04
CA LEU A 341 22.85 -3.58 39.57
C LEU A 341 23.84 -3.70 40.73
N LYS A 342 23.79 -2.77 41.69
CA LYS A 342 24.62 -2.82 42.90
C LYS A 342 24.35 -4.09 43.70
N LEU A 343 23.09 -4.41 43.94
CA LEU A 343 22.68 -5.64 44.64
C LEU A 343 23.22 -6.90 43.94
N LEU A 344 23.08 -7.01 42.63
CA LEU A 344 23.56 -8.16 41.86
C LEU A 344 25.09 -8.30 41.94
N ILE A 345 25.84 -7.19 41.85
CA ILE A 345 27.30 -7.20 42.04
C ILE A 345 27.66 -7.65 43.46
N GLU A 346 26.97 -7.16 44.49
CA GLU A 346 27.16 -7.57 45.88
C GLU A 346 26.87 -9.07 46.09
N CYS A 347 25.87 -9.61 45.38
CA CYS A 347 25.52 -11.02 45.38
C CYS A 347 26.44 -11.89 44.50
N GLY A 348 27.43 -11.30 43.84
CA GLY A 348 28.43 -12.02 43.05
C GLY A 348 28.01 -12.37 41.62
N ALA A 349 27.08 -11.63 41.03
CA ALA A 349 26.68 -11.83 39.63
C ALA A 349 27.85 -11.63 38.65
N ASP A 350 27.87 -12.42 37.57
CA ASP A 350 28.94 -12.33 36.57
C ASP A 350 28.85 -11.06 35.73
N LYS A 351 29.59 -10.03 36.13
CA LYS A 351 29.75 -8.77 35.40
C LYS A 351 30.48 -8.89 34.05
N PHE A 352 31.06 -10.05 33.75
CA PHE A 352 31.74 -10.35 32.48
C PHE A 352 30.91 -11.22 31.54
N HIS A 353 29.70 -11.63 31.97
CA HIS A 353 28.81 -12.47 31.18
C HIS A 353 28.61 -11.90 29.76
N GLU A 354 28.51 -12.75 28.76
CA GLU A 354 28.26 -12.34 27.37
C GLU A 354 26.92 -12.89 26.89
N SER A 355 26.06 -12.00 26.38
CA SER A 355 24.81 -12.40 25.75
C SER A 355 25.04 -13.23 24.47
N LYS A 356 23.97 -13.74 23.85
CA LYS A 356 24.10 -14.47 22.58
C LYS A 356 24.67 -13.61 21.45
N ASP A 357 24.47 -12.29 21.51
CA ASP A 357 25.05 -11.31 20.58
C ASP A 357 26.51 -10.95 20.93
N GLY A 358 27.04 -11.51 22.02
CA GLY A 358 28.40 -11.28 22.51
C GLY A 358 28.58 -10.03 23.36
N TYR A 359 27.50 -9.33 23.70
CA TYR A 359 27.56 -8.10 24.49
C TYR A 359 27.60 -8.40 25.99
N SER A 360 28.56 -7.78 26.68
CA SER A 360 28.65 -7.82 28.14
C SER A 360 27.77 -6.75 28.81
N PRO A 361 27.55 -6.82 30.15
CA PRO A 361 26.83 -5.78 30.88
C PRO A 361 27.31 -4.36 30.58
N LEU A 362 28.63 -4.15 30.43
CA LEU A 362 29.19 -2.85 30.09
C LEU A 362 28.75 -2.39 28.69
N HIS A 363 28.82 -3.27 27.70
CA HIS A 363 28.35 -2.95 26.35
C HIS A 363 26.84 -2.63 26.33
N GLN A 364 26.02 -3.33 27.13
CA GLN A 364 24.59 -3.06 27.22
C GLN A 364 24.30 -1.69 27.85
N ALA A 365 25.05 -1.31 28.89
CA ALA A 365 24.94 0.02 29.49
C ALA A 365 25.28 1.12 28.47
N LEU A 366 26.42 0.97 27.78
CA LEU A 366 26.90 1.91 26.77
C LEU A 366 25.99 2.01 25.53
N ALA A 367 25.39 0.90 25.10
CA ALA A 367 24.43 0.90 23.99
C ALA A 367 23.13 1.65 24.32
N ARG A 368 22.80 1.78 25.61
CA ARG A 368 21.55 2.40 26.08
C ARG A 368 21.74 3.80 26.66
N GLY A 369 22.98 4.32 26.70
CA GLY A 369 23.25 5.63 27.28
C GLY A 369 23.35 5.64 28.80
N ASN A 370 23.42 4.47 29.44
CA ASN A 370 23.37 4.33 30.90
C ASN A 370 24.75 4.51 31.52
N ILE A 371 25.25 5.75 31.50
CA ILE A 371 26.62 6.11 31.93
C ILE A 371 26.91 5.67 33.36
N GLU A 372 25.98 5.87 34.30
CA GLU A 372 26.18 5.51 35.70
C GLU A 372 26.27 3.99 35.91
N CYS A 373 25.54 3.19 35.12
CA CYS A 373 25.72 1.74 35.12
C CYS A 373 27.12 1.35 34.60
N ALA A 374 27.58 2.00 33.53
CA ALA A 374 28.92 1.78 32.99
C ALA A 374 30.00 2.17 34.01
N GLU A 375 29.83 3.30 34.70
CA GLU A 375 30.72 3.75 35.77
C GLU A 375 30.80 2.75 36.92
N ILE A 376 29.66 2.27 37.42
CA ILE A 376 29.61 1.25 38.48
C ILE A 376 30.36 -0.02 38.06
N LEU A 377 30.18 -0.49 36.82
CA LEU A 377 30.89 -1.67 36.31
C LEU A 377 32.41 -1.43 36.24
N ILE A 378 32.85 -0.29 35.70
CA ILE A 378 34.26 0.07 35.58
C ILE A 378 34.92 0.19 36.97
N GLN A 379 34.25 0.86 37.92
CA GLN A 379 34.71 0.98 39.31
C GLN A 379 34.80 -0.39 40.00
N ASN A 380 33.97 -1.35 39.59
CA ASN A 380 34.02 -2.73 40.06
C ASN A 380 34.98 -3.61 39.24
N GLY A 381 35.89 -3.03 38.45
CA GLY A 381 36.99 -3.77 37.81
C GLY A 381 36.67 -4.34 36.42
N VAL A 382 35.63 -3.86 35.75
CA VAL A 382 35.42 -4.14 34.32
C VAL A 382 36.30 -3.20 33.48
N ASP A 383 37.07 -3.74 32.54
CA ASP A 383 37.93 -2.95 31.66
C ASP A 383 37.09 -2.15 30.64
N PRO A 384 37.19 -0.81 30.59
CA PRO A 384 36.47 -0.01 29.59
C PRO A 384 36.87 -0.34 28.15
N ASN A 385 38.04 -0.95 27.93
CA ASN A 385 38.52 -1.39 26.62
C ASN A 385 38.12 -2.84 26.28
N GLN A 386 37.38 -3.54 27.15
CA GLN A 386 36.99 -4.91 26.86
C GLN A 386 36.22 -4.96 25.54
N LYS A 387 36.52 -5.97 24.73
CA LYS A 387 35.81 -6.22 23.48
C LYS A 387 34.75 -7.27 23.69
N SER A 388 33.60 -7.08 23.05
CA SER A 388 32.58 -8.12 22.90
C SER A 388 33.14 -9.32 22.12
N LYS A 389 32.46 -10.46 22.17
CA LYS A 389 32.75 -11.63 21.32
C LYS A 389 32.83 -11.30 19.83
N GLY A 390 32.06 -10.30 19.37
CA GLY A 390 32.09 -9.78 18.00
C GLY A 390 33.27 -8.87 17.68
N GLY A 391 34.17 -8.63 18.64
CA GLY A 391 35.34 -7.77 18.51
C GLY A 391 35.06 -6.28 18.67
N ARG A 392 33.83 -5.89 19.03
CA ARG A 392 33.45 -4.48 19.22
C ARG A 392 33.86 -3.97 20.60
N SER A 393 34.47 -2.80 20.68
CA SER A 393 34.74 -2.10 21.95
C SER A 393 33.50 -1.36 22.47
N GLY A 394 33.55 -0.95 23.75
CA GLY A 394 32.53 -0.06 24.32
C GLY A 394 32.38 1.25 23.53
N LEU A 395 33.49 1.82 23.04
CA LEU A 395 33.50 3.03 22.22
C LEU A 395 32.74 2.83 20.89
N GLU A 396 33.01 1.74 20.18
CA GLU A 396 32.31 1.42 18.93
C GLU A 396 30.82 1.16 19.14
N VAL A 397 30.45 0.57 20.27
CA VAL A 397 29.04 0.39 20.66
C VAL A 397 28.38 1.75 20.90
N SER A 398 28.97 2.64 21.68
CA SER A 398 28.43 3.99 21.91
C SER A 398 28.24 4.77 20.60
N ILE A 399 29.22 4.70 19.69
CA ILE A 399 29.14 5.32 18.36
C ILE A 399 27.97 4.73 17.56
N GLN A 400 27.86 3.40 17.48
CA GLN A 400 26.85 2.72 16.67
C GLN A 400 25.42 3.03 17.13
N PHE A 401 25.21 3.18 18.44
CA PHE A 401 23.91 3.49 19.03
C PHE A 401 23.67 5.00 19.23
N GLY A 402 24.56 5.86 18.73
CA GLY A 402 24.43 7.31 18.78
C GLY A 402 24.46 7.90 20.19
N GLN A 403 25.23 7.29 21.09
CA GLN A 403 25.36 7.71 22.50
C GLN A 403 26.59 8.62 22.65
N ASP A 404 26.47 9.87 22.22
CA ASP A 404 27.58 10.85 22.21
C ASP A 404 28.12 11.12 23.62
N GLU A 405 27.25 11.15 24.63
CA GLU A 405 27.65 11.33 26.03
C GLU A 405 28.42 10.12 26.58
N CYS A 406 28.12 8.91 26.11
CA CYS A 406 28.92 7.73 26.45
C CYS A 406 30.30 7.77 25.77
N VAL A 407 30.38 8.30 24.55
CA VAL A 407 31.67 8.54 23.88
C VAL A 407 32.51 9.52 24.72
N ALA A 408 31.93 10.66 25.11
CA ALA A 408 32.62 11.62 25.97
C ALA A 408 33.08 11.00 27.29
N PHE A 409 32.19 10.30 27.99
CA PHE A 409 32.48 9.60 29.24
C PHE A 409 33.65 8.62 29.09
N LEU A 410 33.63 7.76 28.06
CA LEU A 410 34.71 6.78 27.86
C LEU A 410 36.06 7.45 27.58
N LEU A 411 36.08 8.56 26.83
CA LEU A 411 37.32 9.30 26.55
C LEU A 411 37.96 9.90 27.82
N GLU A 412 37.17 10.19 28.87
CA GLU A 412 37.70 10.63 30.17
C GLU A 412 38.55 9.54 30.86
N PHE A 413 38.27 8.25 30.60
CA PHE A 413 39.04 7.12 31.13
C PHE A 413 40.33 6.84 30.33
N LYS A 414 40.68 7.69 29.37
CA LYS A 414 41.87 7.52 28.50
C LYS A 414 41.91 6.15 27.81
N ILE A 415 40.77 5.73 27.27
CA ILE A 415 40.63 4.48 26.52
C ILE A 415 41.52 4.45 25.26
N ASP A 416 41.79 3.24 24.78
CA ASP A 416 42.53 3.01 23.55
C ASP A 416 41.68 3.46 22.35
N CYS A 417 42.13 4.48 21.64
CA CYS A 417 41.52 4.96 20.41
C CYS A 417 42.56 4.93 19.28
N SER A 418 42.24 4.25 18.19
CA SER A 418 43.07 4.18 17.00
C SER A 418 42.35 4.80 15.79
N GLN A 419 43.04 4.87 14.66
CA GLN A 419 42.44 5.28 13.39
C GLN A 419 41.17 4.50 13.06
N LYS A 420 41.09 3.22 13.44
CA LYS A 420 39.94 2.36 13.14
C LYS A 420 38.66 2.85 13.80
N GLU A 421 38.73 3.29 15.05
CA GLU A 421 37.57 3.79 15.78
C GLU A 421 37.11 5.15 15.23
N VAL A 422 38.03 6.01 14.80
CA VAL A 422 37.67 7.26 14.12
C VAL A 422 37.01 6.99 12.76
N GLU A 423 37.56 6.06 11.96
CA GLU A 423 36.95 5.63 10.70
C GLU A 423 35.56 5.00 10.91
N TYR A 424 35.41 4.19 11.96
CA TYR A 424 34.11 3.63 12.36
C TYR A 424 33.12 4.73 12.71
N CYS A 425 33.55 5.77 13.43
CA CYS A 425 32.74 6.96 13.71
C CYS A 425 32.33 7.72 12.45
N MET A 426 33.21 7.88 11.47
CA MET A 426 32.83 8.52 10.21
C MET A 426 31.72 7.75 9.49
N LYS A 427 31.72 6.41 9.59
CA LYS A 427 30.72 5.54 8.95
C LYS A 427 29.40 5.54 9.70
N TYR A 428 29.44 5.33 11.02
CA TYR A 428 28.25 4.99 11.80
C TYR A 428 27.87 6.01 12.88
N GLY A 429 28.78 6.93 13.20
CA GLY A 429 28.62 7.89 14.28
C GLY A 429 27.99 9.22 13.88
N SER A 430 27.82 10.08 14.89
CA SER A 430 27.39 11.46 14.73
C SER A 430 28.58 12.39 14.43
N GLN A 431 28.27 13.60 13.95
CA GLN A 431 29.26 14.66 13.81
C GLN A 431 29.86 15.13 15.16
N ILE A 432 29.13 14.95 16.27
CA ILE A 432 29.58 15.31 17.61
C ILE A 432 30.64 14.31 18.07
N SER A 433 30.33 13.01 18.02
CA SER A 433 31.29 11.93 18.30
C SER A 433 32.53 12.04 17.41
N LEU A 434 32.36 12.36 16.13
CA LEU A 434 33.49 12.53 15.21
C LEU A 434 34.39 13.69 15.64
N GLY A 435 33.82 14.82 16.03
CA GLY A 435 34.58 15.96 16.56
C GLY A 435 35.40 15.58 17.80
N MET A 436 34.76 14.95 18.78
CA MET A 436 35.41 14.49 20.02
C MET A 436 36.57 13.53 19.73
N LEU A 437 36.37 12.57 18.82
CA LEU A 437 37.40 11.60 18.47
C LEU A 437 38.54 12.22 17.68
N ILE A 438 38.29 13.20 16.82
CA ILE A 438 39.35 13.93 16.12
C ILE A 438 40.17 14.77 17.10
N ASP A 439 39.53 15.39 18.08
CA ASP A 439 40.22 16.15 19.12
C ASP A 439 41.06 15.25 20.02
N TYR A 440 40.58 14.03 20.30
CA TYR A 440 41.28 13.04 21.12
C TYR A 440 42.41 12.31 20.38
N TYR A 441 42.17 11.83 19.15
CA TYR A 441 43.12 11.02 18.37
C TYR A 441 44.06 11.86 17.49
N GLY A 442 43.58 12.99 16.97
CA GLY A 442 44.29 13.86 16.04
C GLY A 442 43.94 13.60 14.56
N LYS A 443 44.33 14.55 13.70
CA LYS A 443 44.13 14.49 12.24
C LYS A 443 45.25 13.70 11.55
N TRP A 444 44.90 12.92 10.51
CA TRP A 444 45.87 12.24 9.64
C TRP A 444 45.69 12.62 8.17
N GLN A 445 46.72 12.35 7.36
CA GLN A 445 46.69 12.64 5.92
C GLN A 445 45.70 11.70 5.21
N GLY A 446 44.81 12.26 4.39
CA GLY A 446 43.75 11.51 3.68
C GLY A 446 42.47 11.30 4.48
N MET A 447 42.39 11.82 5.71
CA MET A 447 41.20 11.75 6.56
C MET A 447 39.94 12.32 5.87
N VAL A 448 40.06 13.48 5.23
CA VAL A 448 38.95 14.17 4.55
C VAL A 448 38.48 13.34 3.35
N GLU A 449 39.42 12.85 2.53
CA GLU A 449 39.10 11.99 1.39
C GLU A 449 38.38 10.71 1.84
N TYR A 450 38.86 10.05 2.90
CA TYR A 450 38.19 8.89 3.48
C TYR A 450 36.78 9.23 3.93
N CYS A 451 36.61 10.34 4.67
CA CYS A 451 35.30 10.75 5.17
C CYS A 451 34.31 11.05 4.03
N LEU A 452 34.78 11.62 2.91
CA LEU A 452 33.96 11.87 1.73
C LEU A 452 33.60 10.58 0.97
N LEU A 453 34.53 9.61 0.94
CA LEU A 453 34.35 8.34 0.24
C LEU A 453 33.42 7.40 1.01
N GLU A 454 33.76 7.16 2.27
CA GLU A 454 33.24 6.08 3.11
C GLU A 454 32.34 6.59 4.25
N GLY A 455 32.44 7.87 4.60
CA GLY A 455 31.68 8.44 5.71
C GLY A 455 30.20 8.65 5.39
N ASN A 456 29.40 8.75 6.45
CA ASN A 456 28.02 9.20 6.36
C ASN A 456 27.95 10.69 6.03
N ASP A 457 26.79 11.14 5.54
CA ASP A 457 26.62 12.50 5.03
C ASP A 457 26.85 13.56 6.10
N ASN A 458 26.43 13.33 7.34
CA ASN A 458 26.60 14.29 8.44
C ASN A 458 28.08 14.49 8.77
N CYS A 459 28.84 13.40 8.87
CA CYS A 459 30.27 13.42 9.11
C CYS A 459 31.02 14.10 7.94
N ALA A 460 30.66 13.78 6.69
CA ALA A 460 31.25 14.39 5.51
C ALA A 460 31.00 15.91 5.43
N MET A 461 29.78 16.35 5.73
CA MET A 461 29.44 17.79 5.77
C MET A 461 30.21 18.50 6.88
N TRP A 462 30.21 17.95 8.11
CA TRP A 462 30.98 18.51 9.22
C TRP A 462 32.48 18.59 8.90
N MET A 463 33.04 17.57 8.25
CA MET A 463 34.44 17.58 7.82
C MET A 463 34.71 18.73 6.85
N LEU A 464 33.84 18.93 5.85
CA LEU A 464 33.97 20.05 4.89
C LEU A 464 33.86 21.42 5.57
N GLU A 465 33.01 21.57 6.59
CA GLU A 465 32.91 22.82 7.36
C GLU A 465 34.23 23.17 8.05
N ASN A 466 34.92 22.15 8.59
CA ASN A 466 36.12 22.27 9.43
C ASN A 466 37.46 22.19 8.69
N ILE A 467 37.46 22.35 7.36
CA ILE A 467 38.67 22.49 6.53
C ILE A 467 38.73 23.84 5.81
N GLU A 468 39.95 24.30 5.51
CA GLU A 468 40.20 25.58 4.84
C GLU A 468 40.24 25.49 3.30
N SER A 469 40.66 24.35 2.75
CA SER A 469 40.71 24.10 1.30
C SER A 469 40.72 22.61 1.01
N LEU A 470 40.31 22.27 -0.21
CA LEU A 470 40.30 20.90 -0.74
C LEU A 470 41.45 20.66 -1.72
N SER A 471 41.96 19.44 -1.72
CA SER A 471 42.75 18.88 -2.80
C SER A 471 41.87 18.45 -3.98
N LEU A 472 42.49 18.19 -5.13
CA LEU A 472 41.78 17.78 -6.34
C LEU A 472 41.06 16.43 -6.17
N GLU A 473 41.70 15.47 -5.50
CA GLU A 473 41.11 14.13 -5.30
C GLU A 473 39.94 14.17 -4.31
N GLU A 474 40.01 15.00 -3.28
CA GLU A 474 38.87 15.23 -2.37
C GLU A 474 37.69 15.90 -3.10
N LEU A 475 37.96 16.90 -3.95
CA LEU A 475 36.90 17.52 -4.77
C LEU A 475 36.24 16.50 -5.69
N LYS A 476 37.02 15.68 -6.40
CA LYS A 476 36.48 14.61 -7.27
C LYS A 476 35.63 13.61 -6.48
N THR A 477 36.07 13.26 -5.27
CA THR A 477 35.34 12.34 -4.40
C THR A 477 34.01 12.94 -3.92
N ALA A 478 34.00 14.23 -3.58
CA ALA A 478 32.76 14.95 -3.24
C ALA A 478 31.73 14.94 -4.39
N PHE A 479 32.18 15.00 -5.65
CA PHE A 479 31.30 14.92 -6.83
C PHE A 479 30.59 13.58 -7.04
N LYS A 480 30.99 12.54 -6.30
CA LYS A 480 30.30 11.23 -6.27
C LYS A 480 29.21 11.15 -5.19
N ARG A 481 29.02 12.24 -4.42
CA ARG A 481 28.07 12.32 -3.30
C ARG A 481 26.84 13.15 -3.68
N ASN A 482 25.99 13.43 -2.68
CA ASN A 482 24.78 14.22 -2.87
C ASN A 482 25.08 15.70 -3.18
N GLU A 483 24.08 16.41 -3.72
CA GLU A 483 24.21 17.80 -4.17
C GLU A 483 24.67 18.78 -3.08
N LYS A 484 24.31 18.55 -1.80
CA LYS A 484 24.71 19.43 -0.69
C LYS A 484 26.22 19.36 -0.46
N ILE A 485 26.76 18.14 -0.40
CA ILE A 485 28.20 17.90 -0.24
C ILE A 485 28.97 18.50 -1.42
N ILE A 486 28.46 18.35 -2.65
CA ILE A 486 29.07 18.95 -3.85
C ILE A 486 29.14 20.48 -3.74
N LYS A 487 28.05 21.12 -3.32
CA LYS A 487 28.01 22.59 -3.15
C LYS A 487 29.03 23.06 -2.11
N MET A 488 29.06 22.42 -0.94
CA MET A 488 30.03 22.74 0.10
C MET A 488 31.47 22.53 -0.38
N ALA A 489 31.73 21.45 -1.13
CA ALA A 489 33.04 21.20 -1.69
C ALA A 489 33.45 22.26 -2.73
N LEU A 490 32.51 22.72 -3.57
CA LEU A 490 32.75 23.81 -4.52
C LEU A 490 33.05 25.14 -3.82
N GLU A 491 32.42 25.43 -2.67
CA GLU A 491 32.72 26.62 -1.87
C GLU A 491 34.13 26.59 -1.26
N LYS A 492 34.62 25.40 -0.91
CA LYS A 492 35.95 25.19 -0.34
C LYS A 492 37.06 25.11 -1.40
N TRP A 493 36.71 24.97 -2.68
CA TRP A 493 37.67 24.88 -3.78
C TRP A 493 38.20 26.27 -4.17
N LYS A 494 39.53 26.48 -4.05
CA LYS A 494 40.20 27.76 -4.35
C LYS A 494 40.86 27.81 -5.73
N GLY A 495 40.88 26.70 -6.47
CA GLY A 495 41.55 26.58 -7.77
C GLY A 495 40.65 26.88 -8.98
N THR A 496 41.22 26.81 -10.18
CA THR A 496 40.42 26.70 -11.40
C THR A 496 39.75 25.32 -11.47
N LEU A 497 38.49 25.27 -11.87
CA LEU A 497 37.76 24.00 -11.92
C LEU A 497 38.29 23.13 -13.07
N PRO A 498 38.70 21.88 -12.79
CA PRO A 498 39.19 20.96 -13.82
C PRO A 498 38.07 20.50 -14.76
N LYS A 499 38.43 20.16 -16.00
CA LYS A 499 37.48 19.68 -17.03
C LYS A 499 36.77 18.39 -16.60
N GLU A 500 37.43 17.56 -15.80
CA GLU A 500 36.92 16.29 -15.27
C GLU A 500 35.70 16.47 -14.37
N ILE A 501 35.53 17.65 -13.76
CA ILE A 501 34.39 17.95 -12.88
C ILE A 501 33.08 18.04 -13.68
N LEU A 502 33.11 18.50 -14.93
CA LEU A 502 31.92 18.47 -15.79
C LEU A 502 31.52 17.03 -16.11
N GLU A 503 32.49 16.13 -16.32
CA GLU A 503 32.22 14.72 -16.58
C GLU A 503 31.57 14.07 -15.37
N LEU A 504 32.16 14.25 -14.18
CA LEU A 504 31.60 13.72 -12.93
C LEU A 504 30.23 14.32 -12.62
N GLY A 505 30.06 15.63 -12.81
CA GLY A 505 28.77 16.28 -12.60
C GLY A 505 27.68 15.72 -13.50
N LEU A 506 27.97 15.46 -14.78
CA LEU A 506 27.01 14.82 -15.70
C LEU A 506 26.76 13.34 -15.36
N GLU A 507 27.78 12.62 -14.90
CA GLU A 507 27.69 11.20 -14.55
C GLU A 507 26.82 10.97 -13.31
N TYR A 508 27.00 11.81 -12.28
CA TYR A 508 26.28 11.78 -11.00
C TYR A 508 25.11 12.81 -10.94
N GLU A 509 24.62 13.22 -12.10
CA GLU A 509 23.39 14.04 -12.27
C GLU A 509 23.35 15.38 -11.52
N PHE A 510 24.51 15.97 -11.24
CA PHE A 510 24.62 17.34 -10.77
C PHE A 510 24.21 18.34 -11.87
N ASP A 511 23.55 19.42 -11.49
CA ASP A 511 23.21 20.53 -12.39
C ASP A 511 24.48 21.31 -12.81
N VAL A 512 25.10 20.84 -13.88
CA VAL A 512 26.35 21.42 -14.41
C VAL A 512 26.16 22.80 -15.05
N SER A 513 24.92 23.26 -15.29
CA SER A 513 24.67 24.58 -15.89
C SER A 513 25.33 25.71 -15.09
N LYS A 514 25.35 25.57 -13.76
CA LYS A 514 25.95 26.53 -12.80
C LYS A 514 27.47 26.64 -12.89
N ILE A 515 28.13 25.62 -13.43
CA ILE A 515 29.59 25.55 -13.54
C ILE A 515 30.09 25.54 -14.99
N LEU A 516 29.21 25.39 -15.98
CA LEU A 516 29.57 25.28 -17.40
C LEU A 516 30.37 26.48 -17.91
N ALA A 517 30.05 27.69 -17.47
CA ALA A 517 30.78 28.91 -17.83
C ALA A 517 32.20 28.97 -17.23
N LYS A 518 32.47 28.20 -16.17
CA LYS A 518 33.73 28.21 -15.42
C LYS A 518 34.69 27.10 -15.83
N VAL A 519 34.23 26.15 -16.65
CA VAL A 519 35.00 24.94 -17.01
C VAL A 519 35.01 24.75 -18.52
N LYS A 520 36.18 24.43 -19.06
CA LYS A 520 36.31 24.05 -20.47
C LYS A 520 35.87 22.58 -20.66
N PRO A 521 34.81 22.30 -21.43
CA PRO A 521 34.31 20.94 -21.62
C PRO A 521 35.27 20.06 -22.42
N SER A 522 35.32 18.78 -22.06
CA SER A 522 36.01 17.73 -22.81
C SER A 522 35.07 17.09 -23.83
N LEU A 523 35.61 16.31 -24.77
CA LEU A 523 34.79 15.49 -25.68
C LEU A 523 33.95 14.47 -24.90
N LYS A 524 34.52 13.89 -23.84
CA LYS A 524 33.83 12.93 -22.99
C LYS A 524 32.66 13.57 -22.25
N ALA A 525 32.80 14.82 -21.78
CA ALA A 525 31.70 15.57 -21.18
C ALA A 525 30.55 15.79 -22.20
N LEU A 526 30.87 16.20 -23.44
CA LEU A 526 29.87 16.36 -24.49
C LEU A 526 29.14 15.05 -24.80
N HIS A 527 29.87 13.96 -24.99
CA HIS A 527 29.27 12.65 -25.25
C HIS A 527 28.41 12.18 -24.06
N THR A 528 28.88 12.38 -22.83
CA THR A 528 28.12 12.03 -21.62
C THR A 528 26.83 12.84 -21.52
N ALA A 529 26.85 14.14 -21.86
CA ALA A 529 25.65 14.97 -21.90
C ALA A 529 24.62 14.44 -22.91
N ILE A 530 25.05 14.05 -24.11
CA ILE A 530 24.17 13.47 -25.14
C ILE A 530 23.58 12.14 -24.65
N ILE A 531 24.41 11.22 -24.14
CA ILE A 531 23.99 9.90 -23.64
C ILE A 531 23.02 10.04 -22.47
N LYS A 532 23.22 11.03 -21.59
CA LYS A 532 22.33 11.34 -20.45
C LYS A 532 21.11 12.19 -20.84
N GLY A 533 20.88 12.44 -22.13
CA GLY A 533 19.73 13.17 -22.64
C GLY A 533 19.71 14.67 -22.32
N LYS A 534 20.85 15.27 -22.01
CA LYS A 534 20.99 16.70 -21.72
C LYS A 534 21.25 17.50 -23.00
N GLU A 535 20.26 17.51 -23.91
CA GLU A 535 20.38 18.09 -25.26
C GLU A 535 20.78 19.58 -25.23
N GLU A 536 20.13 20.40 -24.38
CA GLU A 536 20.44 21.83 -24.28
C GLU A 536 21.86 22.11 -23.81
N ILE A 537 22.35 21.35 -22.81
CA ILE A 537 23.73 21.45 -22.31
C ILE A 537 24.72 21.08 -23.43
N ALA A 538 24.41 20.05 -24.22
CA ALA A 538 25.24 19.66 -25.36
C ALA A 538 25.27 20.76 -26.44
N ILE A 539 24.11 21.36 -26.76
CA ILE A 539 23.99 22.49 -27.69
C ILE A 539 24.84 23.67 -27.20
N ASP A 540 24.76 24.04 -25.93
CA ASP A 540 25.54 25.14 -25.35
C ASP A 540 27.05 24.85 -25.36
N MET A 541 27.45 23.61 -25.06
CA MET A 541 28.84 23.19 -25.19
C MET A 541 29.36 23.36 -26.62
N ILE A 542 28.56 23.01 -27.63
CA ILE A 542 28.96 23.12 -29.04
C ILE A 542 29.03 24.58 -29.48
N LYS A 543 28.04 25.41 -29.12
CA LYS A 543 28.01 26.84 -29.44
C LYS A 543 29.24 27.57 -28.92
N HIS A 544 29.64 27.30 -27.68
CA HIS A 544 30.80 27.96 -27.06
C HIS A 544 32.14 27.30 -27.39
N TYR A 545 32.15 25.99 -27.71
CA TYR A 545 33.36 25.21 -27.96
C TYR A 545 33.27 24.39 -29.27
N PRO A 546 33.21 25.06 -30.44
CA PRO A 546 33.00 24.40 -31.74
C PRO A 546 34.11 23.42 -32.13
N LYS A 547 35.30 23.50 -31.52
CA LYS A 547 36.38 22.52 -31.72
C LYS A 547 36.01 21.10 -31.25
N LEU A 548 34.97 20.93 -30.44
CA LEU A 548 34.48 19.61 -30.04
C LEU A 548 33.83 18.84 -31.19
N LEU A 549 33.29 19.55 -32.20
CA LEU A 549 32.63 18.96 -33.38
C LEU A 549 33.52 17.99 -34.15
N GLN A 550 34.81 18.30 -34.27
CA GLN A 550 35.75 17.58 -35.13
C GLN A 550 36.39 16.37 -34.44
N LYS A 551 36.11 16.15 -33.15
CA LYS A 551 36.76 15.08 -32.38
C LYS A 551 35.92 13.81 -32.42
N LEU A 552 36.57 12.72 -32.83
CA LEU A 552 35.99 11.38 -32.81
C LEU A 552 36.18 10.74 -31.44
N ASN A 553 35.21 9.94 -31.00
CA ASN A 553 35.43 9.03 -29.89
C ASN A 553 36.58 8.06 -30.28
N PRO A 554 37.67 7.99 -29.49
CA PRO A 554 38.83 7.16 -29.87
C PRO A 554 38.53 5.65 -29.88
N LEU A 555 37.49 5.20 -29.18
CA LEU A 555 37.13 3.77 -29.10
C LEU A 555 36.12 3.38 -30.19
N THR A 556 35.12 4.22 -30.43
CA THR A 556 34.02 3.88 -31.34
C THR A 556 34.11 4.55 -32.71
N GLY A 557 34.96 5.58 -32.86
CA GLY A 557 34.98 6.45 -34.04
C GLY A 557 33.76 7.37 -34.17
N ARG A 558 32.80 7.32 -33.23
CA ARG A 558 31.56 8.10 -33.31
C ARG A 558 31.80 9.58 -33.03
N THR A 559 31.17 10.44 -33.84
CA THR A 559 31.02 11.89 -33.59
C THR A 559 29.80 12.16 -32.70
N ALA A 560 29.65 13.41 -32.25
CA ALA A 560 28.42 13.86 -31.61
C ALA A 560 27.16 13.69 -32.51
N LEU A 561 27.31 13.75 -33.84
CA LEU A 561 26.21 13.53 -34.79
C LEU A 561 25.73 12.07 -34.82
N HIS A 562 26.65 11.11 -34.69
CA HIS A 562 26.29 9.69 -34.56
C HIS A 562 25.50 9.45 -33.26
N LEU A 563 25.93 10.04 -32.15
CA LEU A 563 25.21 9.94 -30.87
C LEU A 563 23.86 10.66 -30.92
N ALA A 564 23.77 11.80 -31.61
CA ALA A 564 22.49 12.48 -31.85
C ALA A 564 21.54 11.62 -32.68
N ALA A 565 22.05 10.90 -33.69
CA ALA A 565 21.27 9.97 -34.50
C ALA A 565 20.74 8.77 -33.70
N GLU A 566 21.53 8.25 -32.76
CA GLU A 566 21.13 7.18 -31.83
C GLU A 566 19.99 7.59 -30.88
N HIS A 567 19.83 8.89 -30.62
CA HIS A 567 18.83 9.43 -29.69
C HIS A 567 17.70 10.22 -30.38
N GLY A 568 17.80 10.46 -31.68
CA GLY A 568 16.83 11.23 -32.46
C GLY A 568 16.85 12.74 -32.19
N PHE A 569 17.96 13.30 -31.70
CA PHE A 569 18.08 14.73 -31.33
C PHE A 569 18.21 15.64 -32.55
N CYS A 570 17.07 15.99 -33.15
CA CYS A 570 17.01 16.77 -34.41
C CYS A 570 17.56 18.20 -34.23
N ASN A 571 17.31 18.86 -33.10
CA ASN A 571 17.80 20.22 -32.84
C ASN A 571 19.32 20.23 -32.66
N LEU A 572 19.83 19.27 -31.88
CA LEU A 572 21.27 19.05 -31.77
C LEU A 572 21.89 18.73 -33.13
N ALA A 573 21.29 17.86 -33.95
CA ALA A 573 21.78 17.53 -35.28
C ALA A 573 21.86 18.77 -36.19
N ALA A 574 20.81 19.59 -36.22
CA ALA A 574 20.81 20.85 -36.95
C ALA A 574 21.93 21.78 -36.46
N ALA A 575 22.07 21.98 -35.15
CA ALA A 575 23.12 22.81 -34.57
C ALA A 575 24.54 22.30 -34.89
N LEU A 576 24.74 20.98 -34.83
CA LEU A 576 25.99 20.30 -35.19
C LEU A 576 26.35 20.52 -36.66
N ILE A 577 25.39 20.32 -37.57
CA ILE A 577 25.58 20.42 -39.01
C ILE A 577 25.80 21.87 -39.44
N SER A 578 25.00 22.82 -38.95
CA SER A 578 25.15 24.25 -39.24
C SER A 578 26.48 24.81 -38.72
N SER A 579 27.03 24.23 -37.66
CA SER A 579 28.32 24.64 -37.09
C SER A 579 29.51 23.86 -37.67
N ALA A 580 29.27 22.84 -38.50
CA ALA A 580 30.33 22.02 -39.07
C ALA A 580 31.07 22.77 -40.19
N PRO A 581 32.42 22.70 -40.26
CA PRO A 581 33.18 23.36 -41.32
C PRO A 581 32.86 22.81 -42.72
N ASN A 582 32.59 21.51 -42.80
CA ASN A 582 32.17 20.81 -44.01
C ASN A 582 30.98 19.90 -43.67
N PRO A 583 29.74 20.41 -43.79
CA PRO A 583 28.53 19.67 -43.43
C PRO A 583 28.40 18.33 -44.18
N CYS A 584 28.70 18.32 -45.47
CA CYS A 584 28.61 17.11 -46.31
C CYS A 584 29.56 16.01 -45.85
N GLU A 585 30.81 16.38 -45.55
CA GLU A 585 31.80 15.43 -45.02
C GLU A 585 31.39 14.96 -43.62
N TYR A 586 30.93 15.86 -42.76
CA TYR A 586 30.54 15.54 -41.39
C TYR A 586 29.33 14.58 -41.31
N ILE A 587 28.36 14.72 -42.21
CA ILE A 587 27.20 13.82 -42.33
C ILE A 587 27.62 12.42 -42.81
N ASN A 588 28.62 12.35 -43.71
CA ASN A 588 29.10 11.10 -44.31
C ASN A 588 30.25 10.43 -43.53
N LEU A 589 30.72 11.02 -42.42
CA LEU A 589 31.70 10.37 -41.57
C LEU A 589 31.18 9.02 -41.10
N LEU A 590 32.04 8.01 -41.20
CA LEU A 590 31.75 6.65 -40.76
C LEU A 590 32.38 6.42 -39.38
N ASP A 591 31.65 5.71 -38.52
CA ASP A 591 32.23 5.20 -37.29
C ASP A 591 33.13 3.97 -37.56
N THR A 592 33.72 3.40 -36.51
CA THR A 592 34.63 2.23 -36.64
C THR A 592 33.93 0.98 -37.20
N GLN A 593 32.61 0.93 -37.21
CA GLN A 593 31.81 -0.16 -37.79
C GLN A 593 31.39 0.15 -39.24
N GLY A 594 31.84 1.27 -39.81
CA GLY A 594 31.47 1.69 -41.16
C GLY A 594 30.08 2.32 -41.24
N LEU A 595 29.48 2.72 -40.11
CA LEU A 595 28.13 3.27 -40.08
C LEU A 595 28.16 4.79 -40.06
N SER A 596 27.38 5.43 -40.93
CA SER A 596 27.14 6.88 -40.88
C SER A 596 26.00 7.22 -39.92
N ALA A 597 25.90 8.48 -39.53
CA ALA A 597 24.77 8.97 -38.72
C ALA A 597 23.40 8.71 -39.38
N MET A 598 23.32 8.75 -40.72
CA MET A 598 22.08 8.40 -41.44
C MET A 598 21.69 6.94 -41.21
N ILE A 599 22.66 6.03 -41.27
CA ILE A 599 22.43 4.59 -41.11
C ILE A 599 22.05 4.28 -39.66
N ILE A 600 22.73 4.91 -38.69
CA ILE A 600 22.38 4.77 -37.27
C ILE A 600 20.92 5.22 -37.04
N ALA A 601 20.51 6.36 -37.61
CA ALA A 601 19.13 6.81 -37.52
C ALA A 601 18.13 5.81 -38.15
N GLU A 602 18.47 5.20 -39.29
CA GLU A 602 17.65 4.14 -39.91
C GLU A 602 17.54 2.91 -39.02
N ILE A 603 18.64 2.44 -38.41
CA ILE A 603 18.66 1.30 -37.47
C ILE A 603 17.75 1.57 -36.27
N HIS A 604 17.81 2.76 -35.71
CA HIS A 604 16.97 3.17 -34.58
C HIS A 604 15.55 3.59 -34.99
N LYS A 605 15.18 3.42 -36.27
CA LYS A 605 13.86 3.76 -36.85
C LYS A 605 13.49 5.24 -36.70
N PHE A 606 14.48 6.11 -36.60
CA PHE A 606 14.27 7.56 -36.69
C PHE A 606 14.23 7.98 -38.16
N HIS A 607 13.16 7.57 -38.85
CA HIS A 607 12.97 7.83 -40.28
C HIS A 607 12.96 9.33 -40.59
N TYR A 608 12.35 10.15 -39.75
CA TYR A 608 12.41 11.61 -39.90
C TYR A 608 13.83 12.15 -39.78
N PHE A 609 14.59 11.74 -38.76
CA PHE A 609 15.99 12.15 -38.59
C PHE A 609 16.82 11.76 -39.81
N THR A 610 16.57 10.58 -40.37
CA THR A 610 17.22 10.11 -41.61
C THR A 610 16.90 11.05 -42.78
N GLU A 611 15.63 11.37 -43.00
CA GLU A 611 15.21 12.25 -44.10
C GLU A 611 15.68 13.70 -43.88
N LEU A 612 15.72 14.19 -42.64
CA LEU A 612 16.34 15.48 -42.29
C LEU A 612 17.81 15.50 -42.70
N LEU A 613 18.57 14.44 -42.38
CA LEU A 613 19.96 14.36 -42.79
C LEU A 613 20.12 14.31 -44.32
N LYS A 614 19.22 13.60 -45.03
CA LYS A 614 19.20 13.55 -46.50
C LYS A 614 18.87 14.90 -47.12
N ASP A 615 17.87 15.61 -46.59
CA ASP A 615 17.47 16.94 -47.04
C ASP A 615 18.60 17.95 -46.80
N LEU A 616 19.13 18.02 -45.58
CA LEU A 616 20.28 18.87 -45.26
C LEU A 616 21.49 18.53 -46.15
N TYR A 617 21.74 17.26 -46.43
CA TYR A 617 22.79 16.86 -47.35
C TYR A 617 22.51 17.35 -48.79
N SER A 618 21.28 17.22 -49.28
CA SER A 618 20.88 17.64 -50.62
C SER A 618 21.01 19.16 -50.81
N GLN A 619 20.60 19.94 -49.80
CA GLN A 619 20.67 21.41 -49.78
C GLN A 619 22.12 21.90 -49.88
N VAL A 620 23.05 21.18 -49.28
CA VAL A 620 24.46 21.57 -49.23
C VAL A 620 25.29 20.96 -50.37
N SER A 621 24.87 19.83 -50.96
CA SER A 621 25.69 19.07 -51.93
C SER A 621 25.31 19.25 -53.41
N ASN A 622 24.11 19.74 -53.75
CA ASN A 622 23.59 19.77 -55.14
C ASN A 622 23.75 18.43 -55.89
N ARG A 623 23.80 17.29 -55.17
CA ARG A 623 24.03 15.94 -55.70
C ARG A 623 23.01 14.95 -55.15
N GLU A 624 22.75 13.89 -55.91
CA GLU A 624 22.01 12.72 -55.41
C GLU A 624 22.77 12.02 -54.28
N ILE A 625 22.02 11.57 -53.27
CA ILE A 625 22.54 10.90 -52.08
C ILE A 625 23.11 9.54 -52.48
N ILE A 626 24.42 9.34 -52.29
CA ILE A 626 25.06 8.03 -52.45
C ILE A 626 24.97 7.32 -51.11
N THR A 627 24.03 6.40 -50.97
CA THR A 627 23.99 5.48 -49.83
C THR A 627 25.16 4.49 -49.94
N HIS A 628 26.02 4.43 -48.92
CA HIS A 628 27.18 3.51 -48.89
C HIS A 628 26.81 2.07 -48.55
N ILE A 629 25.57 1.83 -48.13
CA ILE A 629 25.01 0.49 -47.93
C ILE A 629 24.12 0.14 -49.14
N LYS A 630 24.47 -0.94 -49.85
CA LYS A 630 23.73 -1.41 -51.03
C LYS A 630 22.42 -2.12 -50.67
N SER A 631 22.34 -2.77 -49.50
CA SER A 631 21.11 -3.38 -49.00
C SER A 631 21.14 -3.58 -47.48
N ILE A 632 20.02 -3.23 -46.82
CA ILE A 632 19.70 -3.66 -45.46
C ILE A 632 18.66 -4.75 -45.61
N GLU A 633 19.01 -5.98 -45.23
CA GLU A 633 18.08 -7.10 -45.22
C GLU A 633 17.51 -7.32 -43.82
N TYR A 634 16.24 -7.68 -43.76
CA TYR A 634 15.50 -7.94 -42.53
C TYR A 634 15.13 -9.43 -42.53
N GLU A 635 15.70 -10.23 -41.64
CA GLU A 635 15.45 -11.67 -41.50
C GLU A 635 14.52 -11.90 -40.31
N GLU A 636 13.35 -12.53 -40.52
CA GLU A 636 12.35 -12.73 -39.46
C GLU A 636 12.88 -13.63 -38.33
N THR A 637 12.58 -13.30 -37.06
CA THR A 637 12.95 -14.12 -35.90
C THR A 637 11.73 -14.81 -35.29
N ASP A 638 11.95 -15.95 -34.61
CA ASP A 638 10.94 -16.79 -33.95
C ASP A 638 10.45 -16.24 -32.59
N GLU A 639 10.75 -14.99 -32.25
CA GLU A 639 10.31 -14.40 -30.97
C GLU A 639 8.81 -14.07 -31.00
N GLU A 640 8.05 -14.60 -30.04
CA GLU A 640 6.62 -14.30 -29.91
C GLU A 640 6.40 -12.88 -29.35
N ILE A 641 5.55 -12.12 -30.04
CA ILE A 641 5.07 -10.80 -29.58
C ILE A 641 4.18 -11.01 -28.34
N PRO A 642 4.24 -10.11 -27.33
CA PRO A 642 3.27 -10.14 -26.24
C PRO A 642 1.83 -10.14 -26.77
N ILE A 643 1.06 -11.13 -26.34
CA ILE A 643 -0.36 -11.30 -26.66
C ILE A 643 -1.09 -9.97 -26.39
N HIS A 644 -1.89 -9.51 -27.36
CA HIS A 644 -2.66 -8.27 -27.24
C HIS A 644 -3.48 -8.31 -25.93
N PRO A 645 -3.47 -7.26 -25.08
CA PRO A 645 -4.07 -7.31 -23.75
C PRO A 645 -5.58 -7.64 -23.73
N TYR A 646 -6.25 -7.48 -24.87
CA TYR A 646 -7.69 -7.75 -25.07
C TYR A 646 -7.97 -8.90 -26.04
N ALA A 647 -7.00 -9.77 -26.31
CA ALA A 647 -7.23 -10.93 -27.20
C ALA A 647 -8.43 -11.79 -26.77
N ASN A 648 -8.84 -11.72 -25.49
CA ASN A 648 -9.92 -12.53 -24.89
C ASN A 648 -10.97 -11.71 -24.09
N ILE A 649 -11.08 -10.39 -24.27
CA ILE A 649 -11.97 -9.54 -23.43
C ILE A 649 -12.97 -8.76 -24.30
N GLU A 650 -14.26 -8.84 -23.97
CA GLU A 650 -15.30 -7.98 -24.55
C GLU A 650 -15.18 -6.54 -24.03
N MET A 651 -15.32 -5.54 -24.91
CA MET A 651 -15.24 -4.13 -24.50
C MET A 651 -16.34 -3.80 -23.47
N PRO A 652 -16.02 -3.23 -22.30
CA PRO A 652 -17.04 -2.94 -21.28
C PRO A 652 -18.04 -1.89 -21.77
N THR A 653 -19.33 -2.18 -21.63
CA THR A 653 -20.46 -1.31 -22.01
C THR A 653 -20.41 0.05 -21.30
N GLU A 654 -19.90 0.08 -20.08
CA GLU A 654 -19.84 1.25 -19.18
C GLU A 654 -18.99 2.41 -19.72
N TYR A 655 -18.05 2.14 -20.65
CA TYR A 655 -17.22 3.19 -21.25
C TYR A 655 -17.97 4.05 -22.26
N PHE A 656 -19.14 3.62 -22.71
CA PHE A 656 -19.88 4.30 -23.77
C PHE A 656 -20.97 5.24 -23.22
N ASP A 657 -21.30 5.12 -21.93
CA ASP A 657 -22.29 5.94 -21.23
C ASP A 657 -21.65 7.17 -20.54
N ILE A 658 -20.74 7.85 -21.23
CA ILE A 658 -19.99 8.98 -20.68
C ILE A 658 -20.51 10.29 -21.25
N ASN A 659 -20.97 11.18 -20.37
CA ASN A 659 -21.30 12.55 -20.74
C ASN A 659 -20.02 13.42 -20.77
N ILE A 660 -19.88 14.27 -21.78
CA ILE A 660 -18.70 15.10 -22.08
C ILE A 660 -19.14 16.56 -22.14
N GLU A 661 -18.31 17.46 -21.60
CA GLU A 661 -18.52 18.91 -21.71
C GLU A 661 -18.04 19.41 -23.08
N LEU A 662 -18.97 19.84 -23.92
CA LEU A 662 -18.71 20.28 -25.30
C LEU A 662 -18.80 21.81 -25.43
N LYS A 663 -17.97 22.38 -26.30
CA LYS A 663 -17.91 23.82 -26.58
C LYS A 663 -17.76 24.06 -28.08
N ASP A 664 -18.32 25.16 -28.58
CA ASP A 664 -18.12 25.56 -29.97
C ASP A 664 -16.66 25.95 -30.22
N ILE A 665 -16.12 25.69 -31.42
CA ILE A 665 -14.73 26.01 -31.83
C ILE A 665 -14.27 27.42 -31.39
N PRO A 666 -15.03 28.52 -31.54
CA PRO A 666 -14.57 29.85 -31.13
C PRO A 666 -14.33 30.00 -29.62
N SER A 667 -14.86 29.08 -28.82
CA SER A 667 -14.79 29.07 -27.35
C SER A 667 -13.82 28.02 -26.78
N THR A 668 -13.17 27.22 -27.63
CA THR A 668 -12.15 26.26 -27.20
C THR A 668 -10.73 26.81 -27.29
N GLU A 669 -9.86 26.34 -26.40
CA GLU A 669 -8.44 26.66 -26.38
C GLU A 669 -7.70 25.78 -27.40
N LEU A 670 -6.96 26.38 -28.35
CA LEU A 670 -6.11 25.68 -29.31
C LEU A 670 -4.65 25.75 -28.86
N ILE A 671 -4.02 24.59 -28.67
CA ILE A 671 -2.65 24.48 -28.15
C ILE A 671 -1.77 23.74 -29.17
N TRP A 672 -0.73 24.43 -29.66
CA TRP A 672 0.36 23.83 -30.44
C TRP A 672 1.40 23.20 -29.50
N VAL A 673 1.55 21.88 -29.56
CA VAL A 673 2.43 21.09 -28.68
C VAL A 673 3.73 20.75 -29.42
N ASP A 674 4.75 21.58 -29.18
CA ASP A 674 6.08 21.54 -29.80
C ASP A 674 7.23 21.31 -28.80
N THR A 675 6.95 21.30 -27.50
CA THR A 675 7.95 21.20 -26.43
C THR A 675 7.57 20.12 -25.42
N VAL A 676 8.56 19.62 -24.67
CA VAL A 676 8.32 18.62 -23.59
C VAL A 676 7.38 19.20 -22.53
N GLU A 677 7.56 20.46 -22.14
CA GLU A 677 6.70 21.10 -21.13
C GLU A 677 5.24 21.18 -21.57
N LYS A 678 4.96 21.63 -22.81
CA LYS A 678 3.59 21.65 -23.34
C LYS A 678 3.02 20.25 -23.51
N LEU A 679 3.87 19.27 -23.83
CA LEU A 679 3.47 17.87 -23.89
C LEU A 679 3.03 17.39 -22.51
N GLU A 680 3.81 17.62 -21.44
CA GLU A 680 3.41 17.26 -20.07
C GLU A 680 2.12 17.96 -19.63
N ARG A 681 1.96 19.26 -19.90
CA ARG A 681 0.71 19.98 -19.62
C ARG A 681 -0.50 19.37 -20.34
N MET A 682 -0.31 18.92 -21.59
CA MET A 682 -1.33 18.18 -22.32
C MET A 682 -1.62 16.84 -21.65
N LYS A 683 -0.60 16.08 -21.22
CA LYS A 683 -0.81 14.82 -20.50
C LYS A 683 -1.63 15.01 -19.24
N GLU A 684 -1.24 15.98 -18.40
CA GLU A 684 -1.95 16.32 -17.15
C GLU A 684 -3.41 16.66 -17.42
N TYR A 685 -3.68 17.50 -18.43
CA TYR A 685 -5.05 17.83 -18.80
C TYR A 685 -5.83 16.59 -19.27
N LEU A 686 -5.24 15.76 -20.12
CA LEU A 686 -5.90 14.59 -20.69
C LEU A 686 -6.05 13.44 -19.69
N GLN A 687 -5.34 13.41 -18.55
CA GLN A 687 -5.44 12.33 -17.55
C GLN A 687 -6.88 12.10 -17.11
N GLU A 688 -7.61 13.17 -16.81
CA GLU A 688 -9.00 13.16 -16.32
C GLU A 688 -10.05 13.09 -17.44
N ILE A 689 -9.64 13.24 -18.71
CA ILE A 689 -10.55 13.21 -19.85
C ILE A 689 -10.75 11.76 -20.31
N LYS A 690 -11.99 11.28 -20.23
CA LYS A 690 -12.34 9.90 -20.60
C LYS A 690 -12.59 9.70 -22.10
N VAL A 691 -13.02 10.72 -22.83
CA VAL A 691 -13.32 10.61 -24.26
C VAL A 691 -12.55 11.67 -25.03
N ILE A 692 -11.77 11.23 -26.02
CA ILE A 692 -10.92 12.10 -26.82
C ILE A 692 -11.13 11.82 -28.31
N GLY A 693 -11.24 12.88 -29.10
CA GLY A 693 -11.15 12.83 -30.56
C GLY A 693 -9.69 12.76 -30.98
N ILE A 694 -9.37 11.86 -31.91
CA ILE A 694 -8.03 11.72 -32.48
C ILE A 694 -8.14 11.72 -34.00
N ASP A 695 -7.30 12.53 -34.63
CA ASP A 695 -7.09 12.57 -36.07
C ASP A 695 -5.59 12.72 -36.35
N LEU A 696 -5.12 12.29 -37.53
CA LEU A 696 -3.71 12.26 -37.88
C LEU A 696 -3.47 12.71 -39.31
N GLU A 697 -2.39 13.47 -39.50
CA GLU A 697 -1.86 13.75 -40.82
C GLU A 697 -0.54 13.02 -41.03
N TYR A 698 -0.42 12.30 -42.14
CA TYR A 698 0.73 11.47 -42.46
C TYR A 698 1.30 11.81 -43.83
N PHE A 699 2.61 11.62 -43.96
CA PHE A 699 3.32 11.79 -45.22
C PHE A 699 3.89 10.45 -45.69
N THR A 700 3.53 10.01 -46.89
CA THR A 700 4.04 8.77 -47.51
C THR A 700 5.31 9.06 -48.32
N PHE A 701 6.34 8.22 -48.17
CA PHE A 701 7.53 8.27 -49.01
C PHE A 701 7.34 7.31 -50.20
N ALA A 702 7.81 7.69 -51.40
CA ALA A 702 7.55 6.98 -52.66
C ALA A 702 7.81 5.45 -52.64
N TYR A 703 8.68 4.96 -51.75
CA TYR A 703 9.07 3.55 -51.65
C TYR A 703 9.15 3.01 -50.20
N ARG A 704 8.72 3.77 -49.20
CA ARG A 704 8.81 3.37 -47.78
C ARG A 704 7.55 3.74 -47.02
N LYS A 705 7.29 3.03 -45.91
CA LYS A 705 6.28 3.45 -44.93
C LYS A 705 6.63 4.88 -44.49
N GLY A 706 5.64 5.76 -44.59
CA GLY A 706 5.68 7.17 -44.25
C GLY A 706 5.88 7.49 -42.77
N CYS A 707 5.62 8.73 -42.38
CA CYS A 707 5.61 9.15 -40.98
C CYS A 707 4.38 10.01 -40.67
N ILE A 708 3.91 9.91 -39.42
CA ILE A 708 2.95 10.83 -38.85
C ILE A 708 3.63 12.19 -38.70
N SER A 709 3.06 13.18 -39.36
CA SER A 709 3.54 14.55 -39.47
C SER A 709 2.78 15.50 -38.53
N LEU A 710 1.56 15.14 -38.14
CA LEU A 710 0.73 15.86 -37.19
C LEU A 710 -0.15 14.87 -36.42
N VAL A 711 -0.38 15.13 -35.14
CA VAL A 711 -1.36 14.42 -34.33
C VAL A 711 -2.31 15.40 -33.71
N GLN A 712 -3.61 15.23 -33.96
CA GLN A 712 -4.65 16.07 -33.41
C GLN A 712 -5.35 15.31 -32.29
N ILE A 713 -5.47 15.93 -31.12
CA ILE A 713 -6.18 15.37 -29.97
C ILE A 713 -7.12 16.43 -29.43
N SER A 714 -8.42 16.12 -29.33
CA SER A 714 -9.40 17.05 -28.78
C SER A 714 -10.24 16.41 -27.69
N SER A 715 -10.54 17.17 -26.63
CA SER A 715 -11.58 16.82 -25.66
C SER A 715 -12.96 17.38 -26.01
N GLY A 716 -13.07 18.20 -27.07
CA GLY A 716 -14.24 19.04 -27.35
C GLY A 716 -14.27 20.35 -26.55
N ALA A 717 -13.41 20.49 -25.53
CA ALA A 717 -13.22 21.73 -24.77
C ALA A 717 -11.84 22.36 -25.00
N LYS A 718 -10.81 21.53 -25.27
CA LYS A 718 -9.48 21.95 -25.67
C LYS A 718 -9.01 21.11 -26.86
N ASP A 719 -8.33 21.77 -27.78
CA ASP A 719 -7.82 21.20 -29.01
C ASP A 719 -6.29 21.25 -28.99
N PHE A 720 -5.66 20.09 -29.08
CA PHE A 720 -4.22 19.95 -29.13
C PHE A 720 -3.79 19.55 -30.52
N VAL A 721 -2.90 20.33 -31.11
CA VAL A 721 -2.21 19.98 -32.34
C VAL A 721 -0.77 19.69 -31.97
N VAL A 722 -0.42 18.41 -31.98
CA VAL A 722 0.85 17.87 -31.51
C VAL A 722 1.78 17.72 -32.69
N ASP A 723 2.99 18.25 -32.55
CA ASP A 723 4.04 18.17 -33.56
C ASP A 723 5.02 17.03 -33.24
N PRO A 724 4.81 15.83 -33.80
CA PRO A 724 5.72 14.71 -33.60
C PRO A 724 7.09 14.90 -34.25
N LEU A 725 7.32 15.95 -35.04
CA LEU A 725 8.61 16.18 -35.71
C LEU A 725 9.64 16.81 -34.76
N ILE A 726 9.20 17.59 -33.78
CA ILE A 726 10.11 18.29 -32.84
C ILE A 726 10.47 17.38 -31.67
N ASN A 727 9.50 16.63 -31.14
CA ASN A 727 9.67 15.83 -29.92
C ASN A 727 9.20 14.37 -30.10
N ARG A 728 9.67 13.76 -31.20
CA ARG A 728 9.19 12.46 -31.68
C ARG A 728 9.23 11.34 -30.66
N LYS A 729 10.32 11.26 -29.89
CA LYS A 729 10.52 10.19 -28.90
C LYS A 729 9.49 10.30 -27.77
N ASN A 730 9.42 11.45 -27.11
CA ASN A 730 8.50 11.64 -25.97
C ASN A 730 7.04 11.60 -26.42
N VAL A 731 6.72 12.14 -27.61
CA VAL A 731 5.38 12.02 -28.21
C VAL A 731 5.07 10.55 -28.49
N GLY A 732 5.98 9.80 -29.10
CA GLY A 732 5.80 8.38 -29.37
C GLY A 732 5.63 7.55 -28.11
N GLU A 733 6.43 7.79 -27.06
CA GLU A 733 6.27 7.15 -25.75
C GLU A 733 4.92 7.46 -25.12
N TYR A 734 4.48 8.71 -25.19
CA TYR A 734 3.17 9.10 -24.70
C TYR A 734 2.03 8.46 -25.51
N LEU A 735 2.09 8.48 -26.83
CA LEU A 735 1.07 7.86 -27.68
C LEU A 735 0.98 6.36 -27.44
N LYS A 736 2.10 5.66 -27.20
CA LYS A 736 2.07 4.25 -26.76
C LYS A 736 1.25 4.05 -25.50
N VAL A 737 1.40 4.93 -24.51
CA VAL A 737 0.65 4.89 -23.25
C VAL A 737 -0.82 5.27 -23.48
N LEU A 738 -1.07 6.42 -24.10
CA LEU A 738 -2.40 6.97 -24.36
C LEU A 738 -3.26 5.99 -25.16
N MET A 739 -2.73 5.45 -26.26
CA MET A 739 -3.47 4.53 -27.12
C MET A 739 -3.80 3.22 -26.39
N ARG A 740 -2.99 2.81 -25.41
CA ARG A 740 -3.18 1.64 -24.55
C ARG A 740 -3.93 1.91 -23.25
N ASP A 741 -4.40 3.12 -22.99
CA ASP A 741 -5.11 3.46 -21.75
C ASP A 741 -6.55 2.95 -21.81
N PRO A 742 -6.96 1.95 -20.99
CA PRO A 742 -8.34 1.46 -21.04
C PRO A 742 -9.35 2.42 -20.42
N GLY A 743 -8.92 3.38 -19.63
CA GLY A 743 -9.79 4.42 -19.08
C GLY A 743 -10.27 5.43 -20.12
N LYS A 744 -9.75 5.38 -21.36
CA LYS A 744 -10.01 6.38 -22.40
C LYS A 744 -10.62 5.78 -23.66
N VAL A 745 -11.69 6.40 -24.14
CA VAL A 745 -12.30 6.15 -25.44
C VAL A 745 -11.64 7.03 -26.49
N LYS A 746 -11.05 6.41 -27.51
CA LYS A 746 -10.39 7.11 -28.63
C LYS A 746 -11.39 7.16 -29.78
N VAL A 747 -11.93 8.34 -30.02
CA VAL A 747 -12.89 8.58 -31.09
C VAL A 747 -12.14 8.94 -32.36
N LEU A 748 -12.29 8.13 -33.40
CA LEU A 748 -11.71 8.35 -34.72
C LEU A 748 -12.81 8.39 -35.78
N HIS A 749 -12.46 8.82 -36.99
CA HIS A 749 -13.32 8.75 -38.17
C HIS A 749 -12.66 7.91 -39.26
N GLY A 750 -13.19 6.72 -39.57
CA GLY A 750 -12.59 5.86 -40.59
C GLY A 750 -11.19 5.35 -40.19
N ALA A 751 -11.10 4.74 -39.01
CA ALA A 751 -9.86 4.57 -38.25
C ALA A 751 -8.78 3.64 -38.88
N ASP A 752 -9.02 3.00 -40.03
CA ASP A 752 -8.14 1.96 -40.57
C ASP A 752 -6.73 2.50 -40.90
N SER A 753 -6.63 3.66 -41.54
CA SER A 753 -5.34 4.28 -41.86
C SER A 753 -4.61 4.73 -40.60
N ASP A 754 -5.32 5.40 -39.70
CA ASP A 754 -4.72 6.13 -38.59
C ASP A 754 -4.14 5.17 -37.56
N LEU A 755 -4.87 4.10 -37.27
CA LEU A 755 -4.40 3.02 -36.41
C LEU A 755 -3.18 2.32 -37.01
N MET A 756 -3.17 2.09 -38.33
CA MET A 756 -2.03 1.51 -39.02
C MET A 756 -0.80 2.43 -38.97
N TRP A 757 -0.98 3.75 -39.10
CA TRP A 757 0.10 4.73 -38.98
C TRP A 757 0.66 4.82 -37.56
N LEU A 758 -0.20 4.88 -36.55
CA LEU A 758 0.21 4.90 -35.13
C LEU A 758 1.03 3.65 -34.77
N GLN A 759 0.60 2.49 -35.28
CA GLN A 759 1.33 1.26 -35.10
C GLN A 759 2.67 1.28 -35.84
N ASN A 760 2.69 1.66 -37.12
CA ASN A 760 3.91 1.64 -37.93
C ASN A 760 4.97 2.60 -37.41
N ASP A 761 4.56 3.79 -36.98
CA ASP A 761 5.48 4.86 -36.65
C ASP A 761 5.89 4.88 -35.18
N PHE A 762 4.91 4.74 -34.28
CA PHE A 762 5.14 4.83 -32.84
C PHE A 762 5.01 3.49 -32.12
N LEU A 763 4.68 2.38 -32.80
CA LEU A 763 4.32 1.12 -32.14
C LEU A 763 3.19 1.34 -31.11
N ALA A 764 2.29 2.29 -31.37
CA ALA A 764 1.18 2.64 -30.51
C ALA A 764 -0.03 1.80 -30.91
N TYR A 765 -0.43 0.87 -30.04
CA TYR A 765 -1.55 -0.04 -30.26
C TYR A 765 -2.78 0.52 -29.55
N ALA A 766 -3.82 0.82 -30.32
CA ALA A 766 -5.05 1.39 -29.80
C ALA A 766 -5.95 0.34 -29.17
N ILE A 767 -6.50 0.66 -28.00
CA ILE A 767 -7.61 -0.04 -27.37
C ILE A 767 -8.73 0.96 -27.08
N ASN A 768 -9.96 0.45 -26.92
CA ASN A 768 -11.15 1.26 -26.66
C ASN A 768 -11.38 2.35 -27.73
N VAL A 769 -11.38 1.92 -29.00
CA VAL A 769 -11.63 2.77 -30.16
C VAL A 769 -13.13 2.87 -30.43
N PHE A 770 -13.61 4.08 -30.72
CA PHE A 770 -14.94 4.34 -31.28
C PHE A 770 -14.78 4.94 -32.67
N ASP A 771 -15.38 4.32 -33.70
CA ASP A 771 -15.33 4.81 -35.08
C ASP A 771 -16.67 5.43 -35.47
N THR A 772 -16.68 6.75 -35.67
CA THR A 772 -17.90 7.53 -35.99
C THR A 772 -18.54 7.14 -37.31
N ALA A 773 -17.76 6.75 -38.32
CA ALA A 773 -18.27 6.38 -39.63
C ALA A 773 -19.00 5.03 -39.58
N ARG A 774 -18.43 4.07 -38.84
CA ARG A 774 -19.03 2.74 -38.61
C ARG A 774 -20.26 2.80 -37.71
N ALA A 775 -20.20 3.63 -36.66
CA ALA A 775 -21.33 3.91 -35.78
C ALA A 775 -22.55 4.40 -36.58
N TYR A 776 -22.36 5.38 -37.47
CA TYR A 776 -23.43 5.88 -38.34
C TYR A 776 -24.00 4.78 -39.23
N ARG A 777 -23.13 3.98 -39.86
CA ARG A 777 -23.51 2.88 -40.74
C ARG A 777 -24.44 1.89 -40.05
N ILE A 778 -24.15 1.53 -38.81
CA ILE A 778 -24.99 0.61 -38.00
C ILE A 778 -26.34 1.26 -37.68
N ILE A 779 -26.37 2.54 -37.32
CA ILE A 779 -27.61 3.25 -36.99
C ILE A 779 -28.54 3.37 -38.21
N LYS A 780 -27.98 3.66 -39.39
CA LYS A 780 -28.77 3.91 -40.62
C LYS A 780 -29.00 2.66 -41.47
N GLY A 781 -28.21 1.61 -41.29
CA GLY A 781 -28.28 0.40 -42.12
C GLY A 781 -27.69 0.58 -43.53
N ASP A 782 -26.84 1.58 -43.73
CA ASP A 782 -26.23 1.89 -45.04
C ASP A 782 -25.09 0.92 -45.39
N ALA A 783 -24.79 0.76 -46.68
CA ALA A 783 -23.71 -0.11 -47.14
C ALA A 783 -22.31 0.48 -46.92
N ASP A 784 -22.15 1.79 -47.13
CA ASP A 784 -20.85 2.48 -47.11
C ASP A 784 -20.73 3.48 -45.95
N PRO A 785 -19.56 3.58 -45.29
CA PRO A 785 -19.32 4.57 -44.25
C PRO A 785 -19.29 6.01 -44.83
N PRO A 786 -19.97 6.99 -44.21
CA PRO A 786 -19.97 8.36 -44.69
C PRO A 786 -18.63 9.05 -44.38
N SER A 787 -18.25 10.07 -45.17
CA SER A 787 -17.12 10.94 -44.82
C SER A 787 -17.44 11.85 -43.63
N LEU A 788 -16.41 12.33 -42.92
CA LEU A 788 -16.57 13.20 -41.75
C LEU A 788 -17.41 14.43 -42.08
N ALA A 789 -17.15 15.06 -43.23
CA ALA A 789 -17.93 16.19 -43.72
C ALA A 789 -19.45 15.94 -43.80
N ILE A 790 -19.85 14.71 -44.14
CA ILE A 790 -21.27 14.33 -44.17
C ILE A 790 -21.81 14.22 -42.75
N LEU A 791 -21.07 13.60 -41.84
CA LEU A 791 -21.49 13.47 -40.44
C LEU A 791 -21.62 14.84 -39.76
N LEU A 792 -20.64 15.72 -39.96
CA LEU A 792 -20.66 17.08 -39.43
C LEU A 792 -21.87 17.87 -39.94
N TYR A 793 -22.20 17.74 -41.23
CA TYR A 793 -23.38 18.39 -41.77
C TYR A 793 -24.69 17.80 -41.20
N VAL A 794 -24.80 16.47 -41.17
CA VAL A 794 -26.03 15.78 -40.75
C VAL A 794 -26.34 15.97 -39.26
N TYR A 795 -25.32 15.92 -38.40
CA TYR A 795 -25.51 15.95 -36.94
C TYR A 795 -25.31 17.33 -36.32
N LEU A 796 -24.46 18.15 -36.93
CA LEU A 796 -24.02 19.43 -36.35
C LEU A 796 -24.35 20.64 -37.23
N ASN A 797 -24.86 20.42 -38.46
CA ASN A 797 -25.05 21.46 -39.47
C ASN A 797 -23.77 22.25 -39.79
N VAL A 798 -22.61 21.59 -39.66
CA VAL A 798 -21.29 22.16 -39.93
C VAL A 798 -20.83 21.75 -41.33
N LYS A 799 -20.40 22.72 -42.14
CA LYS A 799 -19.77 22.45 -43.44
C LYS A 799 -18.27 22.32 -43.24
N ALA A 800 -17.74 21.12 -43.43
CA ALA A 800 -16.30 20.88 -43.35
C ALA A 800 -15.58 21.48 -44.56
N ASP A 801 -14.47 22.17 -44.29
CA ASP A 801 -13.49 22.56 -45.31
C ASP A 801 -12.67 21.32 -45.71
N LYS A 802 -12.40 21.14 -47.00
CA LYS A 802 -11.56 20.05 -47.54
C LYS A 802 -10.29 20.56 -48.23
N THR A 803 -9.98 21.86 -48.09
CA THR A 803 -8.91 22.54 -48.83
C THR A 803 -7.53 21.93 -48.59
N PHE A 804 -7.25 21.46 -47.36
CA PHE A 804 -5.93 20.96 -46.97
C PHE A 804 -5.81 19.44 -46.87
N GLN A 805 -6.81 18.69 -47.35
CA GLN A 805 -6.83 17.22 -47.27
C GLN A 805 -5.61 16.54 -47.93
N VAL A 806 -4.97 17.20 -48.91
CA VAL A 806 -3.79 16.70 -49.64
C VAL A 806 -2.57 17.62 -49.48
N ALA A 807 -2.52 18.40 -48.40
CA ALA A 807 -1.43 19.32 -48.13
C ALA A 807 -0.13 18.61 -47.70
N ASP A 808 1.01 19.29 -47.87
CA ASP A 808 2.28 18.83 -47.30
C ASP A 808 2.40 19.25 -45.83
N TRP A 809 2.06 18.32 -44.93
CA TRP A 809 2.02 18.55 -43.48
C TRP A 809 3.40 18.65 -42.80
N ARG A 810 4.49 18.57 -43.56
CA ARG A 810 5.86 18.71 -43.05
C ARG A 810 6.33 20.16 -42.95
N ILE A 811 5.59 21.11 -43.51
CA ILE A 811 5.95 22.53 -43.52
C ILE A 811 6.01 23.07 -42.09
N ARG A 812 7.08 23.79 -41.75
CA ARG A 812 7.25 24.49 -40.46
C ARG A 812 7.71 25.95 -40.66
N PRO A 813 7.13 26.92 -39.93
CA PRO A 813 5.96 26.78 -39.05
C PRO A 813 4.70 26.43 -39.85
N LEU A 814 3.74 25.76 -39.22
CA LEU A 814 2.51 25.35 -39.89
C LEU A 814 1.64 26.60 -40.18
N PRO A 815 1.14 26.80 -41.42
CA PRO A 815 0.27 27.93 -41.74
C PRO A 815 -1.02 27.92 -40.89
N GLN A 816 -1.46 29.09 -40.46
CA GLN A 816 -2.68 29.25 -39.64
C GLN A 816 -3.93 28.56 -40.25
N PRO A 817 -4.20 28.64 -41.57
CA PRO A 817 -5.32 27.92 -42.17
C PRO A 817 -5.19 26.38 -42.08
N MET A 818 -3.97 25.84 -42.15
CA MET A 818 -3.72 24.40 -41.98
C MET A 818 -3.91 23.98 -40.52
N MET A 819 -3.53 24.84 -39.57
CA MET A 819 -3.79 24.64 -38.14
C MET A 819 -5.30 24.60 -37.83
N GLU A 820 -6.06 25.52 -38.42
CA GLU A 820 -7.53 25.59 -38.26
C GLU A 820 -8.25 24.42 -38.93
N TYR A 821 -7.75 23.98 -40.09
CA TYR A 821 -8.21 22.75 -40.74
C TYR A 821 -7.99 21.55 -39.82
N ALA A 822 -6.74 21.32 -39.37
CA ALA A 822 -6.39 20.18 -38.53
C ALA A 822 -7.20 20.16 -37.22
N ARG A 823 -7.42 21.33 -36.62
CA ARG A 823 -8.28 21.47 -35.44
C ARG A 823 -9.69 20.92 -35.68
N THR A 824 -10.27 21.20 -36.85
CA THR A 824 -11.67 20.87 -37.15
C THR A 824 -11.92 19.36 -37.23
N ASP A 825 -10.96 18.60 -37.75
CA ASP A 825 -11.12 17.15 -37.98
C ASP A 825 -11.16 16.33 -36.69
N ALA A 826 -10.46 16.76 -35.63
CA ALA A 826 -10.55 16.12 -34.31
C ALA A 826 -11.61 16.74 -33.38
N HIS A 827 -11.85 18.05 -33.48
CA HIS A 827 -12.65 18.81 -32.51
C HIS A 827 -14.08 18.29 -32.35
N TYR A 828 -14.73 17.93 -33.46
CA TYR A 828 -16.13 17.51 -33.46
C TYR A 828 -16.34 16.02 -33.18
N LEU A 829 -15.27 15.22 -33.12
CA LEU A 829 -15.39 13.78 -32.89
C LEU A 829 -16.03 13.44 -31.53
N PRO A 830 -15.67 14.10 -30.39
CA PRO A 830 -16.37 13.89 -29.12
C PRO A 830 -17.86 14.24 -29.14
N GLU A 831 -18.27 15.28 -29.87
CA GLU A 831 -19.69 15.62 -30.02
C GLU A 831 -20.44 14.60 -30.88
N LEU A 832 -19.85 14.19 -32.00
CA LEU A 832 -20.41 13.14 -32.86
C LEU A 832 -20.59 11.84 -32.07
N TYR A 833 -19.61 11.47 -31.25
CA TYR A 833 -19.68 10.32 -30.35
C TYR A 833 -20.94 10.36 -29.47
N GLN A 834 -21.21 11.48 -28.78
CA GLN A 834 -22.41 11.61 -27.94
C GLN A 834 -23.71 11.46 -28.72
N LYS A 835 -23.82 12.17 -29.87
CA LYS A 835 -25.05 12.15 -30.67
C LYS A 835 -25.32 10.78 -31.29
N LEU A 836 -24.27 10.06 -31.66
CA LEU A 836 -24.39 8.72 -32.22
C LEU A 836 -24.79 7.72 -31.14
N ILE A 837 -24.16 7.76 -29.95
CA ILE A 837 -24.52 6.86 -28.85
C ILE A 837 -25.95 7.06 -28.38
N ALA A 838 -26.42 8.31 -28.28
CA ALA A 838 -27.81 8.61 -27.91
C ALA A 838 -28.86 8.00 -28.86
N GLN A 839 -28.45 7.62 -30.09
CA GLN A 839 -29.32 6.99 -31.09
C GLN A 839 -29.15 5.46 -31.18
N MET A 840 -28.23 4.86 -30.43
CA MET A 840 -27.95 3.42 -30.50
C MET A 840 -28.86 2.60 -29.60
N SER A 841 -29.33 1.46 -30.13
CA SER A 841 -29.89 0.38 -29.32
C SER A 841 -28.78 -0.49 -28.72
N SER A 842 -29.07 -1.28 -27.67
CA SER A 842 -28.12 -2.24 -27.10
C SER A 842 -27.57 -3.23 -28.14
N LYS A 843 -28.35 -3.58 -29.16
CA LYS A 843 -27.91 -4.43 -30.28
C LYS A 843 -26.94 -3.71 -31.22
N ASN A 844 -27.24 -2.45 -31.57
CA ASN A 844 -26.34 -1.63 -32.40
C ASN A 844 -24.99 -1.44 -31.70
N PHE A 845 -25.04 -1.28 -30.38
CA PHE A 845 -23.88 -1.15 -29.54
C PHE A 845 -22.96 -2.39 -29.59
N GLU A 846 -23.52 -3.59 -29.36
CA GLU A 846 -22.75 -4.84 -29.44
C GLU A 846 -22.12 -5.05 -30.82
N GLU A 847 -22.81 -4.66 -31.89
CA GLU A 847 -22.31 -4.76 -33.26
C GLU A 847 -21.13 -3.82 -33.51
N LEU A 848 -21.24 -2.56 -33.06
CA LEU A 848 -20.15 -1.59 -33.17
C LEU A 848 -18.93 -2.03 -32.35
N ALA A 849 -19.14 -2.50 -31.12
CA ALA A 849 -18.08 -2.98 -30.26
C ALA A 849 -17.30 -4.13 -30.92
N LYS A 850 -17.99 -5.08 -31.57
CA LYS A 850 -17.34 -6.16 -32.33
C LYS A 850 -16.49 -5.64 -33.50
N MET A 851 -17.01 -4.65 -34.23
CA MET A 851 -16.29 -4.05 -35.35
C MET A 851 -15.03 -3.29 -34.91
N CYS A 852 -15.16 -2.44 -33.88
CA CYS A 852 -14.04 -1.67 -33.34
C CYS A 852 -13.00 -2.58 -32.68
N ASN A 853 -13.43 -3.65 -32.00
CA ASN A 853 -12.52 -4.65 -31.47
C ASN A 853 -11.75 -5.36 -32.60
N SER A 854 -12.43 -5.71 -33.71
CA SER A 854 -11.76 -6.27 -34.87
C SER A 854 -10.68 -5.34 -35.44
N LEU A 855 -10.88 -4.02 -35.44
CA LEU A 855 -9.85 -3.05 -35.86
C LEU A 855 -8.62 -3.10 -34.95
N CYS A 856 -8.84 -3.16 -33.63
CA CYS A 856 -7.76 -3.28 -32.65
C CYS A 856 -6.99 -4.61 -32.80
N LEU A 857 -7.67 -5.67 -33.28
CA LEU A 857 -7.13 -7.02 -33.49
C LEU A 857 -6.56 -7.27 -34.89
N ARG A 858 -6.78 -6.37 -35.85
CA ARG A 858 -6.18 -6.45 -37.19
C ARG A 858 -4.68 -6.20 -37.09
N ASN A 859 -3.93 -7.22 -36.71
CA ASN A 859 -2.49 -7.24 -36.82
C ASN A 859 -2.11 -7.23 -38.31
N PRO A 860 -1.43 -6.20 -38.84
CA PRO A 860 -0.42 -6.47 -39.86
C PRO A 860 0.66 -7.28 -39.14
N THR A 861 0.89 -8.50 -39.63
CA THR A 861 1.97 -9.41 -39.22
C THR A 861 3.22 -8.62 -38.79
N SER A 862 3.42 -8.48 -37.49
CA SER A 862 4.67 -7.95 -36.97
C SER A 862 5.49 -9.18 -36.62
N LYS A 863 6.56 -9.38 -37.37
CA LYS A 863 7.60 -10.34 -37.04
C LYS A 863 8.78 -9.50 -36.56
N TYR A 864 9.49 -9.97 -35.56
CA TYR A 864 10.79 -9.41 -35.24
C TYR A 864 11.70 -9.65 -36.43
N TYR A 865 12.53 -8.68 -36.79
CA TYR A 865 13.48 -8.83 -37.88
C TYR A 865 14.89 -8.62 -37.35
N LYS A 866 15.75 -9.61 -37.54
CA LYS A 866 17.20 -9.52 -37.46
C LYS A 866 17.70 -8.71 -38.64
N LEU A 867 18.46 -7.65 -38.35
CA LEU A 867 19.01 -6.77 -39.36
C LEU A 867 20.33 -7.36 -39.90
N ASN A 868 20.35 -7.76 -41.17
CA ASN A 868 21.55 -8.18 -41.89
C ASN A 868 22.02 -7.00 -42.76
N ILE A 869 23.12 -6.37 -42.38
CA ILE A 869 23.76 -5.32 -43.18
C ILE A 869 24.73 -5.99 -44.15
N LEU A 870 24.41 -5.95 -45.45
CA LEU A 870 25.25 -6.58 -46.50
C LEU A 870 26.11 -5.54 -47.22
N ASN A 871 27.36 -5.91 -47.52
CA ASN A 871 28.39 -5.07 -48.12
C ASN A 871 28.70 -3.78 -47.34
N CYS A 872 29.24 -3.93 -46.13
CA CYS A 872 30.03 -2.86 -45.51
C CYS A 872 31.37 -2.80 -46.26
N GLY A 873 31.56 -1.76 -47.07
CA GLY A 873 32.83 -1.51 -47.77
C GLY A 873 33.92 -1.08 -46.81
#